data_AF-A0A4Y4DYY4-F1
#
_entry.id   AF-A0A4Y4DYY4-F1
#
_cell.length_a   1.000
_cell.length_b   1.000
_cell.length_c   1.000
_cell.angle_alpha   90.00
_cell.angle_beta   90.00
_cell.angle_gamma   90.00
#
_symmetry.space_group_name_H-M   'P 1'
#
loop_
_entity.id
_entity.type
_entity.pdbx_description
1 polymer ?
#
loop_
_entity_poly.entity_id
_entity_poly.type
_entity_poly.pdbx_seq_one_letter_code
_entity_poly.pdbx_strand_id
1 'polypeptide(L)'
;MATSSTRARPVRTLVTLGILIVVLFGSLFAGTKLDPKTEDNPGGASLTPGLALDLEGGTQIILQPVTTDGSQPTAEDINQAINVIRQRIDAQGVSEAEITSQGQNNIVVGIPGQPSQETIDLVSTSAQMRFRPVLAVGMPTATPADEATDAAAGDDAAAEDAPDATESADATESADATSEESGDPAADEATDAPADDATTDPAEEATRPENPSDLAQITPELQEQFDALDCTLPENLVGGDSGPTDSAFVACADDGSAKYILGPVEIEGTDISNANSGLRVGQNGVVTNEWVVNIEFDGEGTQAFREVTTRLTSLPSPQNQFAMVLDGLVISAPVSQVAIPDGKAEISGSFTRDSAATLANQLNFGSLPLTFEVQSQEQISATLGSEQLEKGLLAGAIGMLLVVIYSLFQYRTLGLVTVASLGIAAVITFGVISVLSWTIGYRLSLAGVAGLIVAIGITADSFIVYFERIRDELRDGRTLNSAVEKGWERARRTILASDAVNFVAAIVLYYLAVGGVRGFAFTLGLTTLVDLVVVFLFTHPLMQLLARTKFFGSGHPASGLDPRRLGVRTARYAGRGRVVGATSAGATDGGDAVADAPVQDAPAPERAAPVRETVGAGVGRSDGPRMTIAERRAAERRAAASMDGDDGSPTADAAGDENEEKH
;
A
#
# COMPACT_ATOMS: atom_id res chain seq x y z
N MET A 1 9.88 -48.32 -14.84
CA MET A 1 10.01 -46.85 -14.95
C MET A 1 11.26 -46.43 -14.19
N ALA A 2 12.31 -46.01 -14.89
CA ALA A 2 13.51 -45.48 -14.26
C ALA A 2 13.18 -44.10 -13.68
N THR A 3 13.21 -43.96 -12.37
CA THR A 3 13.10 -42.65 -11.71
C THR A 3 14.37 -41.87 -12.06
N SER A 4 14.22 -40.77 -12.79
CA SER A 4 15.30 -39.82 -13.00
C SER A 4 15.73 -39.27 -11.64
N SER A 5 16.80 -39.81 -11.06
CA SER A 5 17.43 -39.16 -9.90
C SER A 5 18.04 -37.86 -10.41
N THR A 6 17.33 -36.75 -10.21
CA THR A 6 17.91 -35.41 -10.32
C THR A 6 18.99 -35.33 -9.25
N ARG A 7 20.24 -35.53 -9.67
CA ARG A 7 21.41 -35.44 -8.79
C ARG A 7 21.38 -34.06 -8.12
N ALA A 8 21.09 -33.99 -6.82
CA ALA A 8 21.02 -32.73 -6.09
C ALA A 8 22.32 -31.94 -6.27
N ARG A 9 22.21 -30.68 -6.73
CA ARG A 9 23.33 -29.78 -7.01
C ARG A 9 23.32 -28.62 -5.98
N PRO A 10 23.66 -28.87 -4.70
CA PRO A 10 23.50 -27.88 -3.63
C PRO A 10 24.26 -26.57 -3.88
N VAL A 11 25.45 -26.64 -4.50
CA VAL A 11 26.23 -25.45 -4.86
C VAL A 11 25.46 -24.56 -5.84
N ARG A 12 24.73 -25.13 -6.81
CA ARG A 12 23.97 -24.33 -7.77
C ARG A 12 22.84 -23.58 -7.08
N THR A 13 22.15 -24.21 -6.13
CA THR A 13 21.07 -23.58 -5.37
C THR A 13 21.58 -22.41 -4.51
N LEU A 14 22.75 -22.56 -3.87
CA LEU A 14 23.38 -21.47 -3.13
C LEU A 14 23.83 -20.33 -4.04
N VAL A 15 24.38 -20.66 -5.22
CA VAL A 15 24.75 -19.64 -6.22
C VAL A 15 23.51 -18.90 -6.73
N THR A 16 22.40 -19.59 -6.99
CA THR A 16 21.16 -18.93 -7.39
C THR A 16 20.64 -17.98 -6.32
N LEU A 17 20.72 -18.37 -5.03
CA LEU A 17 20.37 -17.47 -3.94
C LEU A 17 21.28 -16.24 -3.88
N GLY A 18 22.60 -16.44 -4.03
CA GLY A 18 23.56 -15.34 -4.08
C GLY A 18 23.27 -14.38 -5.23
N ILE A 19 22.93 -14.89 -6.41
CA ILE A 19 22.51 -14.06 -7.56
C ILE A 19 21.23 -13.29 -7.23
N LEU A 20 20.23 -13.91 -6.61
CA LEU A 20 18.99 -13.22 -6.22
C LEU A 20 19.25 -12.07 -5.24
N ILE A 21 20.12 -12.28 -4.25
CA ILE A 21 20.52 -11.23 -3.31
C ILE A 21 21.26 -10.09 -4.04
N VAL A 22 22.18 -10.42 -4.95
CA VAL A 22 22.89 -9.41 -5.75
C VAL A 22 21.94 -8.64 -6.66
N VAL A 23 20.95 -9.30 -7.26
CA VAL A 23 19.92 -8.63 -8.07
C VAL A 23 19.06 -7.71 -7.21
N LEU A 24 18.63 -8.16 -6.03
CA LEU A 24 17.81 -7.40 -5.09
C LEU A 24 18.51 -6.10 -4.63
N PHE A 25 19.75 -6.20 -4.16
CA PHE A 25 20.51 -5.01 -3.74
C PHE A 25 21.05 -4.21 -4.93
N GLY A 26 21.30 -4.87 -6.07
CA GLY A 26 21.68 -4.23 -7.32
C GLY A 26 20.57 -3.36 -7.90
N SER A 27 19.31 -3.81 -7.84
CA SER A 27 18.16 -3.00 -8.24
C SER A 27 17.94 -1.83 -7.29
N LEU A 28 18.11 -2.04 -5.98
CA LEU A 28 18.02 -0.96 -4.99
C LEU A 28 19.10 0.11 -5.25
N PHE A 29 20.36 -0.32 -5.45
CA PHE A 29 21.46 0.58 -5.74
C PHE A 29 21.28 1.31 -7.08
N ALA A 30 20.83 0.61 -8.13
CA ALA A 30 20.51 1.23 -9.40
C ALA A 30 19.38 2.26 -9.25
N GLY A 31 18.34 1.94 -8.48
CA GLY A 31 17.27 2.87 -8.11
C GLY A 31 17.84 4.15 -7.50
N THR A 32 18.72 4.06 -6.50
CA THR A 32 19.31 5.25 -5.85
C THR A 32 20.16 6.12 -6.78
N LYS A 33 20.47 5.66 -8.00
CA LYS A 33 21.20 6.42 -9.03
C LYS A 33 20.31 6.94 -10.14
N LEU A 34 19.25 6.23 -10.47
CA LEU A 34 18.32 6.57 -11.55
C LEU A 34 17.16 7.44 -11.05
N ASP A 35 16.76 7.23 -9.80
CA ASP A 35 15.56 7.78 -9.18
C ASP A 35 15.84 7.99 -7.68
N PRO A 36 16.77 8.90 -7.31
CA PRO A 36 17.16 9.08 -5.91
C PRO A 36 16.03 9.73 -5.11
N LYS A 37 15.87 9.32 -3.84
CA LYS A 37 15.04 10.08 -2.89
C LYS A 37 15.69 11.45 -2.63
N THR A 38 15.06 12.52 -3.08
CA THR A 38 15.45 13.93 -2.88
C THR A 38 14.26 14.75 -2.38
N GLU A 39 14.49 15.99 -1.93
CA GLU A 39 13.41 16.90 -1.54
C GLU A 39 12.37 17.07 -2.67
N ASP A 40 12.83 17.13 -3.92
CA ASP A 40 11.97 17.19 -5.12
C ASP A 40 11.39 15.83 -5.56
N ASN A 41 11.84 14.71 -4.98
CA ASN A 41 11.38 13.36 -5.31
C ASN A 41 11.32 12.46 -4.06
N PRO A 42 10.31 12.67 -3.21
CA PRO A 42 10.17 11.98 -1.93
C PRO A 42 9.88 10.47 -2.08
N GLY A 43 9.38 10.05 -3.24
CA GLY A 43 9.11 8.64 -3.59
C GLY A 43 10.32 7.88 -4.18
N GLY A 44 11.46 8.55 -4.37
CA GLY A 44 12.64 7.95 -4.95
C GLY A 44 13.22 6.79 -4.13
N ALA A 45 14.08 6.00 -4.76
CA ALA A 45 14.74 4.87 -4.16
C ALA A 45 15.71 5.29 -3.03
N SER A 46 15.65 4.55 -1.92
CA SER A 46 16.56 4.66 -0.77
C SER A 46 17.19 3.32 -0.43
N LEU A 47 18.37 3.36 0.22
CA LEU A 47 19.03 2.16 0.77
C LEU A 47 18.38 1.67 2.07
N THR A 48 17.52 2.49 2.67
CA THR A 48 16.75 2.16 3.87
C THR A 48 15.27 2.14 3.53
N PRO A 49 14.48 1.27 4.19
CA PRO A 49 13.04 1.28 4.01
C PRO A 49 12.44 2.57 4.58
N GLY A 50 11.43 3.12 3.92
CA GLY A 50 10.63 4.21 4.47
C GLY A 50 9.87 3.75 5.71
N LEU A 51 9.72 4.63 6.69
CA LEU A 51 8.99 4.36 7.92
C LEU A 51 7.59 4.95 7.81
N ALA A 52 6.61 4.33 8.48
CA ALA A 52 5.24 4.84 8.44
C ALA A 52 5.06 5.97 9.47
N LEU A 53 3.91 6.64 9.38
CA LEU A 53 3.56 7.79 10.22
C LEU A 53 3.58 7.50 11.72
N ASP A 54 3.33 6.26 12.13
CA ASP A 54 3.40 5.86 13.53
C ASP A 54 4.84 5.84 14.08
N LEU A 55 5.85 5.88 13.20
CA LEU A 55 7.27 5.98 13.52
C LEU A 55 7.85 7.38 13.26
N GLU A 56 7.40 8.05 12.20
CA GLU A 56 7.89 9.38 11.80
C GLU A 56 7.08 10.54 12.42
N GLY A 57 5.84 10.28 12.84
CA GLY A 57 4.90 11.23 13.42
C GLY A 57 4.04 11.97 12.38
N GLY A 58 2.76 12.18 12.72
CA GLY A 58 1.85 13.08 12.01
C GLY A 58 0.37 12.72 12.19
N THR A 59 -0.50 13.13 11.26
CA THR A 59 -1.94 12.90 11.30
C THR A 59 -2.40 11.90 10.25
N GLN A 60 -3.10 10.85 10.68
CA GLN A 60 -3.76 9.88 9.82
C GLN A 60 -5.25 10.18 9.72
N ILE A 61 -5.79 10.20 8.51
CA ILE A 61 -7.20 10.46 8.18
C ILE A 61 -7.71 9.29 7.36
N ILE A 62 -8.87 8.74 7.71
CA ILE A 62 -9.56 7.72 6.91
C ILE A 62 -10.78 8.40 6.28
N LEU A 63 -10.78 8.46 4.95
CA LEU A 63 -11.83 9.04 4.12
C LEU A 63 -12.66 7.92 3.48
N GLN A 64 -13.98 8.07 3.47
CA GLN A 64 -14.88 7.21 2.72
C GLN A 64 -15.44 7.99 1.53
N PRO A 65 -15.20 7.57 0.27
CA PRO A 65 -15.81 8.20 -0.89
C PRO A 65 -17.30 7.85 -0.94
N VAL A 66 -18.12 8.87 -1.15
CA VAL A 66 -19.57 8.77 -1.32
C VAL A 66 -19.92 9.43 -2.65
N THR A 67 -20.59 8.71 -3.56
CA THR A 67 -21.11 9.33 -4.79
C THR A 67 -22.39 10.11 -4.47
N THR A 68 -22.64 11.25 -5.11
CA THR A 68 -23.92 11.97 -4.90
C THR A 68 -25.13 11.19 -5.35
N ASP A 69 -24.96 10.26 -6.30
CA ASP A 69 -26.03 9.43 -6.83
C ASP A 69 -26.29 8.19 -5.95
N GLY A 70 -25.53 8.02 -4.86
CA GLY A 70 -25.65 6.89 -3.93
C GLY A 70 -25.18 5.54 -4.49
N SER A 71 -24.56 5.53 -5.66
CA SER A 71 -23.91 4.35 -6.25
C SER A 71 -22.59 4.01 -5.53
N GLN A 72 -22.19 2.74 -5.54
CA GLN A 72 -20.90 2.36 -4.96
C GLN A 72 -19.76 2.86 -5.86
N PRO A 73 -18.74 3.56 -5.31
CA PRO A 73 -17.57 3.99 -6.07
C PRO A 73 -16.88 2.80 -6.74
N THR A 74 -16.49 2.97 -8.01
CA THR A 74 -15.70 1.96 -8.72
C THR A 74 -14.22 2.02 -8.32
N ALA A 75 -13.45 0.98 -8.66
CA ALA A 75 -12.00 0.99 -8.40
C ALA A 75 -11.26 2.11 -9.17
N GLU A 76 -11.78 2.48 -10.35
CA GLU A 76 -11.25 3.59 -11.14
C GLU A 76 -11.48 4.91 -10.40
N ASP A 77 -12.70 5.13 -9.90
CA ASP A 77 -13.08 6.30 -9.11
C ASP A 77 -12.21 6.47 -7.86
N ILE A 78 -11.89 5.37 -7.17
CA ILE A 78 -11.02 5.40 -5.99
C ILE A 78 -9.58 5.76 -6.37
N ASN A 79 -9.03 5.15 -7.42
CA ASN A 79 -7.67 5.47 -7.86
C ASN A 79 -7.57 6.94 -8.32
N GLN A 80 -8.64 7.42 -8.95
CA GLN A 80 -8.76 8.80 -9.38
C GLN A 80 -8.84 9.75 -8.20
N ALA A 81 -9.70 9.47 -7.21
CA ALA A 81 -9.80 10.21 -5.97
C ALA A 81 -8.45 10.28 -5.23
N ILE A 82 -7.69 9.18 -5.20
CA ILE A 82 -6.34 9.14 -4.61
C ILE A 82 -5.40 10.11 -5.32
N ASN A 83 -5.45 10.20 -6.65
CA ASN A 83 -4.59 11.13 -7.40
C ASN A 83 -4.96 12.59 -7.15
N VAL A 84 -6.25 12.91 -7.03
CA VAL A 84 -6.73 14.26 -6.68
C VAL A 84 -6.25 14.64 -5.28
N ILE A 85 -6.47 13.76 -4.30
CA ILE A 85 -6.00 13.99 -2.92
C ILE A 85 -4.49 14.18 -2.90
N ARG A 86 -3.73 13.42 -3.70
CA ARG A 86 -2.28 13.57 -3.82
C ARG A 86 -1.90 14.95 -4.33
N GLN A 87 -2.49 15.36 -5.45
CA GLN A 87 -2.19 16.65 -6.05
C GLN A 87 -2.50 17.82 -5.11
N ARG A 88 -3.61 17.76 -4.36
CA ARG A 88 -3.97 18.80 -3.37
C ARG A 88 -3.00 18.85 -2.19
N ILE A 89 -2.59 17.69 -1.69
CA ILE A 89 -1.65 17.64 -0.57
C ILE A 89 -0.26 18.10 -1.00
N ASP A 90 0.16 17.73 -2.22
CA ASP A 90 1.42 18.19 -2.81
C ASP A 90 1.41 19.72 -3.00
N ALA A 91 0.27 20.28 -3.43
CA ALA A 91 0.09 21.72 -3.60
C ALA A 91 0.16 22.50 -2.27
N GLN A 92 -0.24 21.87 -1.15
CA GLN A 92 -0.08 22.42 0.20
C GLN A 92 1.37 22.37 0.71
N GLY A 93 2.33 21.97 -0.13
CA GLY A 93 3.74 21.85 0.23
C GLY A 93 4.03 20.66 1.16
N VAL A 94 3.09 19.72 1.30
CA VAL A 94 3.25 18.55 2.17
C VAL A 94 3.83 17.40 1.33
N SER A 95 5.16 17.36 1.24
CA SER A 95 5.87 16.50 0.29
C SER A 95 5.95 15.01 0.66
N GLU A 96 5.27 14.50 1.68
CA GLU A 96 5.42 13.08 2.09
C GLU A 96 4.10 12.39 2.48
N ALA A 97 2.96 12.89 2.00
CA ALA A 97 1.67 12.31 2.35
C ALA A 97 1.49 10.89 1.81
N GLU A 98 1.03 9.99 2.67
CA GLU A 98 0.76 8.58 2.38
C GLU A 98 -0.72 8.40 2.05
N ILE A 99 -1.05 8.23 0.77
CA ILE A 99 -2.43 8.01 0.34
C ILE A 99 -2.56 6.59 -0.21
N THR A 100 -3.37 5.76 0.45
CA THR A 100 -3.58 4.37 0.05
C THR A 100 -5.06 4.00 0.07
N SER A 101 -5.50 3.15 -0.86
CA SER A 101 -6.84 2.56 -0.78
C SER A 101 -6.91 1.46 0.28
N GLN A 102 -7.97 1.51 1.08
CA GLN A 102 -8.35 0.49 2.03
C GLN A 102 -9.63 -0.21 1.55
N GLY A 103 -9.44 -1.39 0.98
CA GLY A 103 -10.53 -2.17 0.39
C GLY A 103 -11.08 -1.50 -0.87
N GLN A 104 -12.40 -1.52 -1.03
CA GLN A 104 -13.14 -0.88 -2.12
C GLN A 104 -13.90 0.37 -1.65
N ASN A 105 -13.68 0.82 -0.41
CA ASN A 105 -14.60 1.76 0.24
C ASN A 105 -13.91 2.87 1.02
N ASN A 106 -12.63 2.76 1.35
CA ASN A 106 -11.95 3.77 2.16
C ASN A 106 -10.63 4.18 1.50
N ILE A 107 -10.21 5.41 1.75
CA ILE A 107 -8.92 6.00 1.39
C ILE A 107 -8.26 6.41 2.69
N VAL A 108 -7.06 5.91 2.96
CA VAL A 108 -6.26 6.28 4.13
C VAL A 108 -5.24 7.31 3.69
N VAL A 109 -5.26 8.48 4.32
CA VAL A 109 -4.37 9.62 4.07
C VAL A 109 -3.54 9.86 5.33
N GLY A 110 -2.24 9.63 5.27
CA GLY A 110 -1.29 9.98 6.33
C GLY A 110 -0.52 11.24 5.96
N ILE A 111 -0.65 12.30 6.74
CA ILE A 111 0.05 13.57 6.53
C ILE A 111 1.11 13.73 7.63
N PRO A 112 2.39 13.93 7.30
CA PRO A 112 3.42 14.21 8.31
C PRO A 112 3.08 15.49 9.10
N GLY A 113 3.39 15.49 10.41
CA GLY A 113 3.13 16.63 11.28
C GLY A 113 1.65 16.87 11.60
N GLN A 114 1.29 18.11 11.92
CA GLN A 114 -0.09 18.52 12.21
C GLN A 114 -0.63 19.38 11.06
N PRO A 115 -1.42 18.82 10.13
CA PRO A 115 -2.09 19.62 9.11
C PRO A 115 -3.04 20.62 9.78
N SER A 116 -3.18 21.81 9.19
CA SER A 116 -4.20 22.78 9.60
C SER A 116 -5.61 22.22 9.33
N GLN A 117 -6.63 22.75 10.01
CA GLN A 117 -8.02 22.36 9.73
C GLN A 117 -8.39 22.61 8.27
N GLU A 118 -7.88 23.69 7.69
CA GLU A 118 -8.02 24.03 6.28
C GLU A 118 -7.41 22.98 5.34
N THR A 119 -6.23 22.44 5.68
CA THR A 119 -5.62 21.34 4.92
C THR A 119 -6.49 20.09 4.95
N ILE A 120 -7.10 19.79 6.11
CA ILE A 120 -7.99 18.64 6.28
C ILE A 120 -9.27 18.84 5.45
N ASP A 121 -9.85 20.04 5.50
CA ASP A 121 -11.07 20.38 4.78
C ASP A 121 -10.86 20.28 3.26
N LEU A 122 -9.70 20.75 2.76
CA LEU A 122 -9.30 20.62 1.36
C LEU A 122 -9.11 19.17 0.90
N VAL A 123 -8.60 18.30 1.77
CA VAL A 123 -8.46 16.87 1.48
C VAL A 123 -9.81 16.14 1.52
N SER A 124 -10.79 16.69 2.24
CA SER A 124 -12.13 16.09 2.40
C SER A 124 -13.21 16.61 1.42
N THR A 125 -12.99 17.75 0.77
CA THR A 125 -13.95 18.35 -0.16
C THR A 125 -13.86 17.72 -1.56
N SER A 126 -14.91 17.69 -2.38
CA SER A 126 -14.82 17.16 -3.76
C SER A 126 -14.03 18.08 -4.67
N ALA A 127 -13.47 17.56 -5.77
CA ALA A 127 -13.00 18.40 -6.87
C ALA A 127 -14.21 19.01 -7.58
N GLN A 128 -14.15 20.31 -7.85
CA GLN A 128 -15.21 21.03 -8.52
C GLN A 128 -14.68 21.62 -9.81
N MET A 129 -15.23 21.14 -10.92
CA MET A 129 -15.00 21.74 -12.22
C MET A 129 -16.10 22.72 -12.55
N ARG A 130 -15.70 23.90 -13.03
CA ARG A 130 -16.58 25.01 -13.38
C ARG A 130 -16.13 25.59 -14.70
N PHE A 131 -17.08 25.90 -15.58
CA PHE A 131 -16.78 26.61 -16.81
C PHE A 131 -17.26 28.06 -16.70
N ARG A 132 -16.36 28.99 -17.01
CA ARG A 132 -16.58 30.43 -16.86
C ARG A 132 -16.11 31.18 -18.10
N PRO A 133 -16.81 32.23 -18.56
CA PRO A 133 -16.29 33.10 -19.61
C PRO A 133 -15.09 33.90 -19.10
N VAL A 134 -14.10 34.13 -19.95
CA VAL A 134 -12.96 34.98 -19.59
C VAL A 134 -13.33 36.43 -19.83
N LEU A 135 -13.08 37.32 -18.87
CA LEU A 135 -13.31 38.76 -18.99
C LEU A 135 -12.00 39.50 -19.27
N ALA A 136 -10.93 39.13 -18.57
CA ALA A 136 -9.59 39.69 -18.74
C ALA A 136 -8.50 38.64 -18.52
N VAL A 137 -7.34 38.86 -19.13
CA VAL A 137 -6.13 38.04 -18.96
C VAL A 137 -4.94 38.97 -18.75
N GLY A 138 -4.10 38.65 -17.76
CA GLY A 138 -2.92 39.46 -17.40
C GLY A 138 -1.66 38.61 -17.28
N MET A 139 -0.52 39.30 -17.18
CA MET A 139 0.75 38.67 -16.83
C MET A 139 0.68 38.05 -15.43
N PRO A 140 1.43 36.97 -15.15
CA PRO A 140 1.28 36.22 -13.91
C PRO A 140 1.76 36.96 -12.66
N THR A 141 2.51 38.06 -12.79
CA THR A 141 3.00 38.84 -11.65
C THR A 141 1.99 39.88 -11.17
N ALA A 142 2.13 40.33 -9.93
CA ALA A 142 1.38 41.49 -9.44
C ALA A 142 1.63 42.73 -10.32
N THR A 143 0.59 43.49 -10.60
CA THR A 143 0.65 44.76 -11.33
C THR A 143 1.07 45.86 -10.34
N PRO A 144 2.18 46.59 -10.57
CA PRO A 144 2.58 47.68 -9.68
C PRO A 144 1.53 48.79 -9.63
N ALA A 145 1.25 49.32 -8.45
CA ALA A 145 0.19 50.33 -8.21
C ALA A 145 0.34 51.61 -9.05
N ASP A 146 1.56 51.94 -9.51
CA ASP A 146 1.83 53.13 -10.33
C ASP A 146 1.40 52.97 -11.81
N GLU A 147 1.15 51.77 -12.31
CA GLU A 147 0.66 51.52 -13.68
C GLU A 147 -0.88 51.37 -13.77
N ALA A 148 -1.57 51.23 -12.62
CA ALA A 148 -3.01 50.97 -12.55
C ALA A 148 -3.90 52.16 -13.00
N THR A 149 -3.32 53.35 -13.21
CA THR A 149 -4.06 54.56 -13.61
C THR A 149 -3.91 54.95 -15.08
N ASP A 150 -2.94 54.40 -15.83
CA ASP A 150 -2.66 54.83 -17.21
C ASP A 150 -3.21 53.89 -18.30
N ALA A 151 -3.71 52.71 -17.96
CA ALA A 151 -4.31 51.78 -18.94
C ALA A 151 -5.65 52.27 -19.54
N ALA A 152 -6.21 53.37 -19.05
CA ALA A 152 -7.42 54.00 -19.59
C ALA A 152 -7.16 55.06 -20.68
N ALA A 153 -5.90 55.35 -21.05
CA ALA A 153 -5.60 56.32 -22.09
C ALA A 153 -4.60 55.77 -23.11
N GLY A 154 -5.04 55.65 -24.36
CA GLY A 154 -4.17 55.31 -25.47
C GLY A 154 -3.23 56.44 -25.87
N ASP A 155 -2.06 56.00 -26.33
CA ASP A 155 -1.17 56.55 -27.36
C ASP A 155 -0.06 57.58 -27.01
N ASP A 156 1.07 57.31 -27.67
CA ASP A 156 2.25 58.13 -27.99
C ASP A 156 3.40 58.41 -26.98
N ALA A 157 4.54 57.78 -27.34
CA ALA A 157 5.86 58.38 -27.54
C ALA A 157 6.89 58.48 -26.38
N ALA A 158 8.02 57.82 -26.66
CA ALA A 158 9.36 57.89 -26.09
C ALA A 158 9.86 59.24 -25.55
N ALA A 159 10.61 59.20 -24.44
CA ALA A 159 12.03 59.62 -24.35
C ALA A 159 12.62 59.41 -22.94
N GLU A 160 13.95 59.26 -22.95
CA GLU A 160 14.94 59.06 -21.88
C GLU A 160 14.86 60.08 -20.73
N ASP A 161 15.11 59.65 -19.48
CA ASP A 161 16.40 59.83 -18.78
C ASP A 161 16.31 59.33 -17.30
N ALA A 162 17.42 58.81 -16.79
CA ALA A 162 17.65 58.52 -15.36
C ALA A 162 18.62 59.59 -14.78
N PRO A 163 19.12 59.53 -13.53
CA PRO A 163 18.68 58.87 -12.30
C PRO A 163 18.71 59.82 -11.06
N ASP A 164 18.40 59.30 -9.87
CA ASP A 164 19.32 59.22 -8.70
C ASP A 164 18.76 59.59 -7.30
N ALA A 165 19.34 58.93 -6.29
CA ALA A 165 19.28 59.07 -4.82
C ALA A 165 18.02 58.50 -4.12
N THR A 166 18.04 57.33 -3.48
CA THR A 166 18.82 56.86 -2.30
C THR A 166 18.70 57.77 -1.07
N GLU A 167 17.90 57.38 -0.07
CA GLU A 167 18.38 57.20 1.32
C GLU A 167 17.35 56.48 2.22
N SER A 168 17.91 55.63 3.08
CA SER A 168 17.27 54.73 4.04
C SER A 168 16.97 55.37 5.40
N ALA A 169 16.37 54.53 6.27
CA ALA A 169 16.27 54.57 7.75
C ALA A 169 14.85 54.88 8.24
N ASP A 170 14.03 53.91 8.62
CA ASP A 170 14.13 52.96 9.76
C ASP A 170 13.82 53.57 11.15
N ALA A 171 13.05 52.78 11.90
CA ALA A 171 12.90 52.70 13.35
C ALA A 171 11.79 53.49 14.09
N THR A 172 10.72 52.73 14.41
CA THR A 172 10.40 52.20 15.76
C THR A 172 9.55 53.00 16.78
N GLU A 173 8.51 52.28 17.25
CA GLU A 173 7.82 52.23 18.56
C GLU A 173 6.79 53.29 19.04
N SER A 174 5.54 52.79 19.12
CA SER A 174 4.73 52.53 20.33
C SER A 174 4.39 53.64 21.34
N ALA A 175 3.08 53.83 21.55
CA ALA A 175 2.34 53.71 22.82
C ALA A 175 0.89 54.22 22.60
N ASP A 176 -0.12 53.36 22.69
CA ASP A 176 -0.95 53.10 23.88
C ASP A 176 -2.13 54.07 24.03
N ALA A 177 -3.36 53.56 23.89
CA ALA A 177 -4.52 53.98 24.68
C ALA A 177 -5.70 53.01 24.46
N THR A 178 -6.05 52.35 25.56
CA THR A 178 -7.17 51.45 25.85
C THR A 178 -8.53 52.15 25.74
N SER A 179 -9.60 51.43 25.36
CA SER A 179 -10.93 51.49 26.01
C SER A 179 -11.85 50.42 25.42
N GLU A 180 -12.40 49.60 26.32
CA GLU A 180 -13.32 48.50 26.10
C GLU A 180 -14.79 48.96 25.93
N GLU A 181 -15.59 48.03 25.42
CA GLU A 181 -16.94 47.68 25.88
C GLU A 181 -18.19 48.27 25.17
N SER A 182 -18.75 47.40 24.32
CA SER A 182 -20.13 46.87 24.32
C SER A 182 -21.34 47.80 24.50
N GLY A 183 -22.29 47.68 23.58
CA GLY A 183 -23.69 48.06 23.81
C GLY A 183 -24.56 48.04 22.55
N ASP A 184 -25.08 46.88 22.18
CA ASP A 184 -26.34 46.75 21.44
C ASP A 184 -27.51 47.07 22.41
N PRO A 185 -28.62 47.67 21.95
CA PRO A 185 -29.77 46.82 21.65
C PRO A 185 -30.64 47.27 20.45
N ALA A 186 -31.04 46.28 19.66
CA ALA A 186 -32.42 45.93 19.27
C ALA A 186 -33.31 46.90 18.44
N ALA A 187 -34.04 46.22 17.54
CA ALA A 187 -35.01 46.67 16.55
C ALA A 187 -36.32 47.30 17.08
N ASP A 188 -36.96 48.10 16.23
CA ASP A 188 -38.43 48.07 16.03
C ASP A 188 -38.84 48.73 14.68
N GLU A 189 -39.94 48.22 14.13
CA GLU A 189 -40.41 48.34 12.74
C GLU A 189 -41.20 49.62 12.38
N ALA A 190 -41.33 49.84 11.05
CA ALA A 190 -42.51 50.39 10.30
C ALA A 190 -42.94 51.86 10.55
N THR A 191 -43.35 52.72 9.60
CA THR A 191 -44.08 52.56 8.32
C THR A 191 -44.20 53.94 7.62
N ASP A 192 -44.52 53.90 6.32
CA ASP A 192 -45.23 54.88 5.46
C ASP A 192 -44.53 56.12 4.82
N ALA A 193 -44.74 56.19 3.50
CA ALA A 193 -44.21 57.06 2.45
C ALA A 193 -44.96 58.43 2.31
N PRO A 194 -44.87 59.17 1.18
CA PRO A 194 -43.73 59.63 0.36
C PRO A 194 -43.68 61.17 0.28
N ALA A 195 -42.55 61.77 -0.09
CA ALA A 195 -42.54 63.11 -0.69
C ALA A 195 -41.34 63.27 -1.61
N ASP A 196 -41.66 63.56 -2.88
CA ASP A 196 -40.76 63.99 -3.93
C ASP A 196 -39.82 65.11 -3.47
N ASP A 197 -38.52 64.96 -3.74
CA ASP A 197 -37.76 66.10 -4.24
C ASP A 197 -36.68 65.64 -5.22
N ALA A 198 -36.82 66.11 -6.45
CA ALA A 198 -35.88 65.88 -7.52
C ALA A 198 -34.60 66.68 -7.24
N THR A 199 -33.52 65.97 -6.95
CA THR A 199 -32.17 66.51 -7.13
C THR A 199 -31.44 65.59 -8.08
N THR A 200 -31.24 66.08 -9.30
CA THR A 200 -30.37 65.48 -10.32
C THR A 200 -28.92 65.59 -9.84
N ASP A 201 -28.45 64.56 -9.14
CA ASP A 201 -27.03 64.19 -9.21
C ASP A 201 -26.86 63.33 -10.48
N PRO A 202 -25.78 63.50 -11.26
CA PRO A 202 -25.39 62.49 -12.22
C PRO A 202 -24.87 61.30 -11.40
N ALA A 203 -25.79 60.48 -10.91
CA ALA A 203 -25.47 59.15 -10.46
C ALA A 203 -24.86 58.44 -11.67
N GLU A 204 -23.56 58.17 -11.56
CA GLU A 204 -22.88 57.15 -12.33
C GLU A 204 -23.79 55.92 -12.32
N GLU A 205 -24.47 55.66 -13.43
CA GLU A 205 -25.27 54.46 -13.60
C GLU A 205 -24.31 53.30 -13.43
N ALA A 206 -24.32 52.66 -12.26
CA ALA A 206 -23.78 51.32 -12.10
C ALA A 206 -24.63 50.41 -13.01
N THR A 207 -24.19 50.28 -14.27
CA THR A 207 -24.85 49.45 -15.27
C THR A 207 -24.82 48.02 -14.76
N ARG A 208 -25.99 47.49 -14.39
CA ARG A 208 -26.12 46.08 -14.02
C ARG A 208 -25.64 45.24 -15.21
N PRO A 209 -24.76 44.25 -15.03
CA PRO A 209 -24.26 43.44 -16.13
C PRO A 209 -25.40 42.78 -16.91
N GLU A 210 -25.39 42.88 -18.23
CA GLU A 210 -26.44 42.30 -19.06
C GLU A 210 -26.28 40.78 -19.23
N ASN A 211 -25.05 40.29 -19.17
CA ASN A 211 -24.73 38.86 -19.32
C ASN A 211 -23.43 38.47 -18.57
N PRO A 212 -23.12 37.17 -18.43
CA PRO A 212 -21.93 36.69 -17.73
C PRO A 212 -20.58 37.09 -18.35
N SER A 213 -20.54 37.49 -19.63
CA SER A 213 -19.33 37.91 -20.34
C SER A 213 -19.16 39.44 -20.38
N ASP A 214 -20.03 40.20 -19.72
CA ASP A 214 -20.02 41.66 -19.70
C ASP A 214 -18.86 42.21 -18.86
N LEU A 215 -18.18 43.26 -19.33
CA LEU A 215 -17.10 43.92 -18.60
C LEU A 215 -17.61 44.66 -17.35
N ALA A 216 -18.91 44.98 -17.29
CA ALA A 216 -19.51 45.53 -16.07
C ALA A 216 -19.42 44.58 -14.85
N GLN A 217 -19.09 43.29 -15.07
CA GLN A 217 -18.79 42.33 -14.01
C GLN A 217 -17.46 42.63 -13.28
N ILE A 218 -16.57 43.43 -13.90
CA ILE A 218 -15.27 43.81 -13.31
C ILE A 218 -15.50 45.00 -12.38
N THR A 219 -15.70 44.74 -11.10
CA THR A 219 -15.80 45.80 -10.09
C THR A 219 -14.41 46.34 -9.72
N PRO A 220 -14.30 47.57 -9.18
CA PRO A 220 -13.02 48.11 -8.72
C PRO A 220 -12.30 47.19 -7.72
N GLU A 221 -13.05 46.55 -6.82
CA GLU A 221 -12.48 45.61 -5.84
C GLU A 221 -11.94 44.35 -6.51
N LEU A 222 -12.62 43.85 -7.55
CA LEU A 222 -12.17 42.69 -8.31
C LEU A 222 -10.92 43.02 -9.14
N GLN A 223 -10.87 44.24 -9.69
CA GLN A 223 -9.71 44.75 -10.40
C GLN A 223 -8.49 44.85 -9.47
N GLU A 224 -8.68 45.36 -8.25
CA GLU A 224 -7.62 45.41 -7.23
C GLU A 224 -7.11 44.01 -6.87
N GLN A 225 -8.01 43.03 -6.71
CA GLN A 225 -7.62 41.63 -6.48
C GLN A 225 -6.82 41.07 -7.66
N PHE A 226 -7.25 41.33 -8.89
CA PHE A 226 -6.54 40.91 -10.09
C PHE A 226 -5.15 41.54 -10.19
N ASP A 227 -5.04 42.82 -9.86
CA ASP A 227 -3.75 43.52 -9.88
C ASP A 227 -2.81 43.03 -8.78
N ALA A 228 -3.33 42.75 -7.58
CA ALA A 228 -2.55 42.20 -6.47
C ALA A 228 -2.14 40.72 -6.66
N LEU A 229 -2.88 39.94 -7.45
CA LEU A 229 -2.63 38.51 -7.62
C LEU A 229 -1.29 38.24 -8.34
N ASP A 230 -0.46 37.39 -7.72
CA ASP A 230 0.81 36.91 -8.26
C ASP A 230 0.82 35.37 -8.38
N CYS A 231 0.61 34.88 -9.59
CA CYS A 231 0.60 33.46 -9.92
C CYS A 231 1.99 32.81 -9.98
N THR A 232 3.07 33.56 -9.72
CA THR A 232 4.41 32.98 -9.55
C THR A 232 4.65 32.44 -8.14
N LEU A 233 3.80 32.83 -7.18
CA LEU A 233 3.85 32.37 -5.81
C LEU A 233 3.12 31.01 -5.67
N PRO A 234 3.77 29.96 -5.11
CA PRO A 234 3.15 28.65 -4.94
C PRO A 234 1.82 28.67 -4.16
N GLU A 235 1.67 29.60 -3.22
CA GLU A 235 0.44 29.78 -2.41
C GLU A 235 -0.80 30.13 -3.24
N ASN A 236 -0.63 30.76 -4.41
CA ASN A 236 -1.73 31.11 -5.31
C ASN A 236 -2.05 29.99 -6.33
N LEU A 237 -1.27 28.90 -6.34
CA LEU A 237 -1.44 27.74 -7.22
C LEU A 237 -1.98 26.51 -6.48
N VAL A 238 -2.46 26.69 -5.26
CA VAL A 238 -2.89 25.58 -4.40
C VAL A 238 -4.29 25.09 -4.72
N GLY A 239 -5.13 25.96 -5.28
CA GLY A 239 -6.55 25.71 -5.53
C GLY A 239 -7.34 25.46 -4.23
N GLY A 240 -8.61 25.08 -4.37
CA GLY A 240 -9.51 24.68 -3.27
C GLY A 240 -10.67 25.64 -3.02
N ASP A 241 -10.55 26.89 -3.46
CA ASP A 241 -11.66 27.84 -3.54
C ASP A 241 -12.10 28.00 -5.01
N SER A 242 -13.24 27.41 -5.36
CA SER A 242 -13.83 27.52 -6.70
C SER A 242 -14.42 28.90 -7.00
N GLY A 243 -14.41 29.80 -6.01
CA GLY A 243 -15.04 31.10 -6.06
C GLY A 243 -16.57 31.04 -6.05
N PRO A 244 -17.22 32.20 -5.93
CA PRO A 244 -18.68 32.31 -6.00
C PRO A 244 -19.22 31.86 -7.37
N THR A 245 -20.37 31.20 -7.40
CA THR A 245 -21.01 30.73 -8.65
C THR A 245 -21.62 31.88 -9.44
N ASP A 246 -22.16 32.87 -8.75
CA ASP A 246 -23.07 33.87 -9.35
C ASP A 246 -22.38 35.22 -9.63
N SER A 247 -21.08 35.32 -9.36
CA SER A 247 -20.28 36.53 -9.60
C SER A 247 -18.95 36.23 -10.26
N ALA A 248 -18.29 37.27 -10.75
CA ALA A 248 -16.96 37.18 -11.29
C ALA A 248 -15.92 36.79 -10.21
N PHE A 249 -14.82 36.20 -10.67
CA PHE A 249 -13.80 35.58 -9.83
C PHE A 249 -12.41 35.73 -10.48
N VAL A 250 -11.38 35.93 -9.68
CA VAL A 250 -9.99 36.02 -10.16
C VAL A 250 -9.29 34.67 -9.93
N ALA A 251 -8.58 34.17 -10.94
CA ALA A 251 -7.92 32.87 -10.87
C ALA A 251 -6.55 32.88 -11.56
N CYS A 252 -5.63 32.04 -11.08
CA CYS A 252 -4.38 31.73 -11.77
C CYS A 252 -4.57 30.59 -12.79
N ALA A 253 -3.75 30.59 -13.84
CA ALA A 253 -3.46 29.36 -14.59
C ALA A 253 -2.83 28.33 -13.65
N ASP A 254 -3.14 27.04 -13.85
CA ASP A 254 -2.56 25.95 -13.04
C ASP A 254 -1.03 25.83 -13.18
N ASP A 255 -0.49 26.23 -14.32
CA ASP A 255 0.95 26.30 -14.59
C ASP A 255 1.60 27.65 -14.18
N GLY A 256 0.82 28.56 -13.59
CA GLY A 256 1.27 29.89 -13.18
C GLY A 256 1.62 30.82 -14.35
N SER A 257 1.24 30.49 -15.59
CA SER A 257 1.62 31.27 -16.78
C SER A 257 0.86 32.59 -16.95
N ALA A 258 -0.33 32.71 -16.36
CA ALA A 258 -1.20 33.89 -16.47
C ALA A 258 -2.18 34.01 -15.30
N LYS A 259 -2.75 35.20 -15.14
CA LYS A 259 -3.90 35.46 -14.26
C LYS A 259 -5.13 35.87 -15.07
N TYR A 260 -6.31 35.52 -14.56
CA TYR A 260 -7.59 35.70 -15.26
C TYR A 260 -8.60 36.41 -14.38
N ILE A 261 -9.42 37.26 -15.00
CA ILE A 261 -10.74 37.61 -14.47
C ILE A 261 -11.76 36.77 -15.21
N LEU A 262 -12.53 36.00 -14.47
CA LEU A 262 -13.55 35.08 -14.98
C LEU A 262 -14.93 35.59 -14.60
N GLY A 263 -15.92 35.40 -15.47
CA GLY A 263 -17.31 35.70 -15.14
C GLY A 263 -17.95 34.66 -14.20
N PRO A 264 -19.26 34.81 -13.94
CA PRO A 264 -20.06 33.78 -13.25
C PRO A 264 -19.96 32.40 -13.91
N VAL A 265 -20.25 31.35 -13.14
CA VAL A 265 -20.30 29.97 -13.65
C VAL A 265 -21.47 29.84 -14.61
N GLU A 266 -21.21 29.30 -15.80
CA GLU A 266 -22.26 29.03 -16.79
C GLU A 266 -22.51 27.55 -17.01
N ILE A 267 -21.53 26.69 -16.72
CA ILE A 267 -21.66 25.23 -16.82
C ILE A 267 -20.90 24.59 -15.65
N GLU A 268 -21.51 23.60 -15.04
CA GLU A 268 -20.88 22.80 -13.99
C GLU A 268 -20.21 21.55 -14.58
N GLY A 269 -19.18 21.04 -13.90
CA GLY A 269 -18.55 19.78 -14.29
C GLY A 269 -19.51 18.59 -14.31
N THR A 270 -20.58 18.63 -13.50
CA THR A 270 -21.66 17.63 -13.48
C THR A 270 -22.39 17.51 -14.82
N ASP A 271 -22.34 18.55 -15.66
CA ASP A 271 -23.01 18.58 -16.95
C ASP A 271 -22.16 17.89 -18.04
N ILE A 272 -20.93 17.47 -17.72
CA ILE A 272 -20.09 16.66 -18.60
C ILE A 272 -20.50 15.19 -18.49
N SER A 273 -20.90 14.60 -19.61
CA SER A 273 -21.22 13.17 -19.68
C SER A 273 -20.00 12.30 -19.97
N ASN A 274 -19.01 12.82 -20.70
CA ASN A 274 -17.79 12.09 -21.06
C ASN A 274 -16.70 13.05 -21.57
N ALA A 275 -15.45 12.80 -21.20
CA ALA A 275 -14.26 13.38 -21.80
C ALA A 275 -13.26 12.28 -22.20
N ASN A 276 -12.69 12.38 -23.40
CA ASN A 276 -11.67 11.45 -23.87
C ASN A 276 -10.57 12.14 -24.68
N SER A 277 -9.41 11.52 -24.77
CA SER A 277 -8.31 11.98 -25.62
C SER A 277 -8.09 11.04 -26.81
N GLY A 278 -7.71 11.62 -27.95
CA GLY A 278 -7.48 10.86 -29.17
C GLY A 278 -6.76 11.66 -30.24
N LEU A 279 -6.45 10.98 -31.35
CA LEU A 279 -5.96 11.65 -32.55
C LEU A 279 -7.13 12.31 -33.29
N ARG A 280 -6.98 13.59 -33.67
CA ARG A 280 -8.02 14.35 -34.39
C ARG A 280 -8.39 13.65 -35.68
N VAL A 281 -9.69 13.54 -35.93
CA VAL A 281 -10.26 13.00 -37.17
C VAL A 281 -10.78 14.17 -38.01
N GLY A 282 -10.17 14.42 -39.16
CA GLY A 282 -10.63 15.48 -40.06
C GLY A 282 -12.00 15.17 -40.67
N GLN A 283 -12.67 16.18 -41.24
CA GLN A 283 -14.02 16.06 -41.81
C GLN A 283 -14.15 14.96 -42.89
N ASN A 284 -13.04 14.53 -43.51
CA ASN A 284 -13.01 13.47 -44.51
C ASN A 284 -12.78 12.06 -43.91
N GLY A 285 -12.78 11.91 -42.58
CA GLY A 285 -12.51 10.66 -41.88
C GLY A 285 -11.03 10.28 -41.79
N VAL A 286 -10.12 11.19 -42.17
CA VAL A 286 -8.68 10.96 -42.10
C VAL A 286 -8.17 11.31 -40.70
N VAL A 287 -7.55 10.35 -40.04
CA VAL A 287 -6.89 10.55 -38.74
C VAL A 287 -5.60 11.35 -38.95
N THR A 288 -5.48 12.45 -38.24
CA THR A 288 -4.28 13.31 -38.22
C THR A 288 -3.33 12.86 -37.10
N ASN A 289 -2.08 13.36 -37.09
CA ASN A 289 -1.12 13.08 -36.01
C ASN A 289 -1.21 14.10 -34.86
N GLU A 290 -2.34 14.80 -34.74
CA GLU A 290 -2.57 15.82 -33.72
C GLU A 290 -3.42 15.24 -32.60
N TRP A 291 -2.99 15.41 -31.35
CA TRP A 291 -3.76 15.00 -30.18
C TRP A 291 -4.77 16.07 -29.80
N VAL A 292 -6.00 15.64 -29.52
CA VAL A 292 -7.11 16.49 -29.10
C VAL A 292 -7.85 15.84 -27.94
N VAL A 293 -8.60 16.67 -27.21
CA VAL A 293 -9.52 16.23 -26.16
C VAL A 293 -10.94 16.47 -26.63
N ASN A 294 -11.76 15.42 -26.63
CA ASN A 294 -13.18 15.50 -26.96
C ASN A 294 -13.98 15.52 -25.65
N ILE A 295 -14.90 16.46 -25.54
CA ILE A 295 -15.85 16.58 -24.43
C ILE A 295 -17.26 16.42 -24.99
N GLU A 296 -18.10 15.68 -24.25
CA GLU A 296 -19.52 15.54 -24.51
C GLU A 296 -20.31 15.96 -23.28
N PHE A 297 -21.16 16.96 -23.44
CA PHE A 297 -22.08 17.42 -22.40
C PHE A 297 -23.38 16.61 -22.41
N ASP A 298 -24.07 16.58 -21.29
CA ASP A 298 -25.41 16.00 -21.18
C ASP A 298 -26.48 16.91 -21.82
N GLY A 299 -27.77 16.60 -21.62
CA GLY A 299 -28.87 17.34 -22.24
C GLY A 299 -29.03 18.79 -21.75
N GLU A 300 -28.66 19.06 -20.50
CA GLU A 300 -28.72 20.40 -19.89
C GLU A 300 -27.47 21.19 -20.28
N GLY A 301 -26.28 20.59 -20.10
CA GLY A 301 -25.01 21.17 -20.50
C GLY A 301 -24.94 21.47 -22.00
N THR A 302 -25.55 20.65 -22.86
CA THR A 302 -25.64 20.93 -24.31
C THR A 302 -26.37 22.24 -24.62
N GLN A 303 -27.40 22.58 -23.85
CA GLN A 303 -28.18 23.81 -24.07
C GLN A 303 -27.41 25.03 -23.58
N ALA A 304 -26.86 24.96 -22.36
CA ALA A 304 -26.01 26.01 -21.81
C ALA A 304 -24.79 26.27 -22.70
N PHE A 305 -24.08 25.21 -23.11
CA PHE A 305 -22.90 25.31 -23.97
C PHE A 305 -23.23 25.91 -25.34
N ARG A 306 -24.40 25.61 -25.90
CA ARG A 306 -24.86 26.24 -27.16
C ARG A 306 -25.05 27.75 -26.99
N GLU A 307 -25.70 28.20 -25.92
CA GLU A 307 -25.90 29.63 -25.65
C GLU A 307 -24.58 30.36 -25.44
N VAL A 308 -23.72 29.81 -24.59
CA VAL A 308 -22.38 30.34 -24.31
C VAL A 308 -21.56 30.47 -25.58
N THR A 309 -21.39 29.38 -26.34
CA THR A 309 -20.56 29.41 -27.55
C THR A 309 -21.11 30.34 -28.63
N THR A 310 -22.44 30.45 -28.76
CA THR A 310 -23.08 31.41 -29.67
C THR A 310 -22.76 32.85 -29.28
N ARG A 311 -22.74 33.16 -27.99
CA ARG A 311 -22.38 34.50 -27.49
C ARG A 311 -20.89 34.78 -27.67
N LEU A 312 -20.02 33.92 -27.12
CA LEU A 312 -18.57 34.14 -27.08
C LEU A 312 -17.92 34.29 -28.46
N THR A 313 -18.40 33.57 -29.46
CA THR A 313 -17.84 33.63 -30.83
C THR A 313 -17.95 35.00 -31.49
N SER A 314 -18.87 35.85 -31.02
CA SER A 314 -19.06 37.21 -31.54
C SER A 314 -18.26 38.27 -30.80
N LEU A 315 -17.63 37.92 -29.67
CA LEU A 315 -16.91 38.86 -28.81
C LEU A 315 -15.44 39.01 -29.22
N PRO A 316 -14.79 40.15 -28.88
CA PRO A 316 -13.35 40.31 -29.06
C PRO A 316 -12.56 39.43 -28.09
N SER A 317 -11.28 39.22 -28.37
CA SER A 317 -10.38 38.58 -27.40
C SER A 317 -10.06 39.55 -26.25
N PRO A 318 -9.98 39.09 -24.97
CA PRO A 318 -10.08 37.70 -24.50
C PRO A 318 -11.50 37.18 -24.22
N GLN A 319 -12.54 38.01 -24.36
CA GLN A 319 -13.93 37.65 -24.07
C GLN A 319 -14.52 36.51 -24.92
N ASN A 320 -13.84 36.12 -25.99
CA ASN A 320 -14.20 34.94 -26.77
C ASN A 320 -13.63 33.62 -26.24
N GLN A 321 -12.94 33.63 -25.09
CA GLN A 321 -12.42 32.43 -24.43
C GLN A 321 -13.39 31.89 -23.38
N PHE A 322 -13.39 30.56 -23.22
CA PHE A 322 -14.17 29.88 -22.19
C PHE A 322 -13.25 29.05 -21.31
N ALA A 323 -13.06 29.50 -20.07
CA ALA A 323 -12.15 28.89 -19.11
C ALA A 323 -12.76 27.64 -18.47
N MET A 324 -11.95 26.60 -18.37
CA MET A 324 -12.19 25.40 -17.59
C MET A 324 -11.41 25.54 -16.28
N VAL A 325 -12.14 25.68 -15.19
CA VAL A 325 -11.60 25.95 -13.86
C VAL A 325 -11.79 24.71 -13.01
N LEU A 326 -10.72 24.21 -12.40
CA LEU A 326 -10.75 23.11 -11.45
C LEU A 326 -10.26 23.62 -10.11
N ASP A 327 -11.12 23.58 -9.08
CA ASP A 327 -10.80 24.05 -7.73
C ASP A 327 -10.19 25.48 -7.71
N GLY A 328 -10.72 26.38 -8.53
CA GLY A 328 -10.26 27.78 -8.60
C GLY A 328 -9.06 28.03 -9.52
N LEU A 329 -8.44 27.00 -10.10
CA LEU A 329 -7.33 27.15 -11.05
C LEU A 329 -7.79 26.94 -12.49
N VAL A 330 -7.35 27.81 -13.40
CA VAL A 330 -7.65 27.69 -14.83
C VAL A 330 -6.74 26.62 -15.43
N ILE A 331 -7.32 25.46 -15.78
CA ILE A 331 -6.61 24.36 -16.43
C ILE A 331 -6.40 24.66 -17.92
N SER A 332 -7.40 25.27 -18.56
CA SER A 332 -7.32 25.66 -19.96
C SER A 332 -8.43 26.65 -20.31
N ALA A 333 -8.12 27.64 -21.17
CA ALA A 333 -9.07 28.65 -21.64
C ALA A 333 -9.08 28.75 -23.18
N PRO A 334 -9.65 27.75 -23.89
CA PRO A 334 -9.69 27.76 -25.34
C PRO A 334 -10.57 28.90 -25.88
N VAL A 335 -10.19 29.41 -27.06
CA VAL A 335 -11.01 30.34 -27.83
C VAL A 335 -12.19 29.64 -28.49
N SER A 336 -13.38 30.21 -28.34
CA SER A 336 -14.58 29.76 -29.04
C SER A 336 -14.60 30.33 -30.46
N GLN A 337 -14.38 29.48 -31.46
CA GLN A 337 -14.29 29.89 -32.87
C GLN A 337 -15.61 29.73 -33.63
N VAL A 338 -16.43 28.77 -33.23
CA VAL A 338 -17.71 28.44 -33.86
C VAL A 338 -18.74 28.12 -32.78
N ALA A 339 -20.01 28.42 -33.04
CA ALA A 339 -21.08 27.99 -32.16
C ALA A 339 -21.24 26.47 -32.22
N ILE A 340 -21.35 25.82 -31.06
CA ILE A 340 -21.41 24.35 -30.94
C ILE A 340 -22.82 23.96 -30.49
N PRO A 341 -23.70 23.51 -31.42
CA PRO A 341 -25.10 23.26 -31.09
C PRO A 341 -25.37 21.86 -30.53
N ASP A 342 -24.45 20.91 -30.67
CA ASP A 342 -24.65 19.49 -30.38
C ASP A 342 -23.99 19.01 -29.07
N GLY A 343 -23.41 19.93 -28.29
CA GLY A 343 -22.81 19.61 -26.99
C GLY A 343 -21.52 18.80 -27.08
N LYS A 344 -20.92 18.70 -28.28
CA LYS A 344 -19.66 17.98 -28.52
C LYS A 344 -18.57 18.99 -28.85
N ALA A 345 -17.60 19.13 -27.94
CA ALA A 345 -16.49 20.06 -28.11
C ALA A 345 -15.18 19.31 -28.39
N GLU A 346 -14.36 19.85 -29.28
CA GLU A 346 -12.98 19.42 -29.48
C GLU A 346 -12.04 20.52 -28.98
N ILE A 347 -11.20 20.20 -28.00
CA ILE A 347 -10.13 21.07 -27.53
C ILE A 347 -8.85 20.65 -28.25
N SER A 348 -8.23 21.62 -28.90
CA SER A 348 -7.02 21.41 -29.70
C SER A 348 -5.93 22.40 -29.36
N GLY A 349 -4.69 22.03 -29.69
CA GLY A 349 -3.49 22.76 -29.31
C GLY A 349 -2.25 21.91 -29.48
N SER A 350 -1.14 22.33 -28.87
CA SER A 350 0.12 21.57 -28.89
C SER A 350 0.14 20.42 -27.88
N PHE A 351 -0.87 19.55 -27.91
CA PHE A 351 -0.96 18.42 -26.98
C PHE A 351 -0.07 17.25 -27.39
N THR A 352 0.50 16.60 -26.38
CA THR A 352 1.07 15.26 -26.46
C THR A 352 0.01 14.22 -26.09
N ARG A 353 0.30 12.92 -26.30
CA ARG A 353 -0.57 11.83 -25.82
C ARG A 353 -0.84 11.97 -24.33
N ASP A 354 0.23 12.19 -23.55
CA ASP A 354 0.15 12.17 -22.10
C ASP A 354 -0.57 13.41 -21.58
N SER A 355 -0.27 14.60 -22.11
CA SER A 355 -0.96 15.84 -21.70
C SER A 355 -2.44 15.84 -22.09
N ALA A 356 -2.79 15.30 -23.26
CA ALA A 356 -4.20 15.18 -23.66
C ALA A 356 -4.95 14.18 -22.77
N ALA A 357 -4.31 13.06 -22.40
CA ALA A 357 -4.87 12.10 -21.46
C ALA A 357 -5.07 12.72 -20.08
N THR A 358 -4.08 13.48 -19.57
CA THR A 358 -4.20 14.19 -18.30
C THR A 358 -5.36 15.18 -18.31
N LEU A 359 -5.49 16.01 -19.35
CA LEU A 359 -6.60 16.97 -19.45
C LEU A 359 -7.96 16.27 -19.58
N ALA A 360 -8.08 15.24 -20.43
CA ALA A 360 -9.32 14.47 -20.55
C ALA A 360 -9.72 13.82 -19.23
N ASN A 361 -8.74 13.30 -18.49
CA ASN A 361 -8.96 12.78 -17.15
C ASN A 361 -9.42 13.90 -16.21
N GLN A 362 -8.73 15.04 -16.15
CA GLN A 362 -9.13 16.23 -15.38
C GLN A 362 -10.58 16.66 -15.65
N LEU A 363 -11.01 16.63 -16.91
CA LEU A 363 -12.38 16.97 -17.30
C LEU A 363 -13.40 15.91 -16.83
N ASN A 364 -13.06 14.62 -16.92
CA ASN A 364 -13.83 13.56 -16.26
C ASN A 364 -13.79 13.64 -14.73
N PHE A 365 -12.78 14.28 -14.13
CA PHE A 365 -12.70 14.46 -12.67
C PHE A 365 -13.78 15.44 -12.19
N GLY A 366 -14.06 16.46 -13.01
CA GLY A 366 -15.10 17.45 -12.78
C GLY A 366 -16.54 16.92 -12.79
N SER A 367 -16.76 15.78 -13.46
CA SER A 367 -18.07 15.15 -13.62
C SER A 367 -18.36 14.09 -12.56
N LEU A 368 -17.40 13.77 -11.69
CA LEU A 368 -17.54 12.74 -10.67
C LEU A 368 -17.84 13.39 -9.31
N PRO A 369 -19.09 13.30 -8.84
CA PRO A 369 -19.52 13.96 -7.62
C PRO A 369 -19.18 13.06 -6.42
N LEU A 370 -17.89 12.88 -6.17
CA LEU A 370 -17.39 12.13 -5.02
C LEU A 370 -17.16 13.10 -3.86
N THR A 371 -17.97 13.00 -2.82
CA THR A 371 -17.69 13.64 -1.53
C THR A 371 -16.95 12.66 -0.63
N PHE A 372 -16.15 13.17 0.31
CA PHE A 372 -15.45 12.32 1.25
C PHE A 372 -15.99 12.52 2.67
N GLU A 373 -16.41 11.44 3.30
CA GLU A 373 -16.73 11.44 4.73
C GLU A 373 -15.51 11.03 5.55
N VAL A 374 -15.14 11.84 6.53
CA VAL A 374 -14.05 11.50 7.46
C VAL A 374 -14.55 10.46 8.46
N GLN A 375 -14.07 9.22 8.33
CA GLN A 375 -14.42 8.10 9.21
C GLN A 375 -13.62 8.12 10.53
N SER A 376 -12.35 8.53 10.46
CA SER A 376 -11.45 8.56 11.61
C SER A 376 -10.29 9.51 11.36
N GLN A 377 -9.86 10.19 12.42
CA GLN A 377 -8.67 11.04 12.43
C GLN A 377 -7.84 10.71 13.69
N GLU A 378 -6.61 10.25 13.49
CA GLU A 378 -5.67 9.93 14.57
C GLU A 378 -4.40 10.77 14.42
N GLN A 379 -3.98 11.45 15.50
CA GLN A 379 -2.76 12.23 15.52
C GLN A 379 -1.70 11.54 16.38
N ILE A 380 -0.53 11.32 15.81
CA ILE A 380 0.58 10.60 16.43
C ILE A 380 1.82 11.51 16.50
N SER A 381 2.38 11.70 17.68
CA SER A 381 3.61 12.50 17.84
C SER A 381 4.87 11.72 17.41
N ALA A 382 5.77 12.38 16.68
CA ALA A 382 7.06 11.82 16.24
C ALA A 382 7.96 11.30 17.38
N THR A 383 7.91 11.96 18.54
CA THR A 383 8.70 11.56 19.72
C THR A 383 8.28 10.20 20.27
N LEU A 384 6.98 9.91 20.25
CA LEU A 384 6.44 8.64 20.74
C LEU A 384 6.74 7.48 19.77
N GLY A 385 6.77 7.75 18.47
CA GLY A 385 7.09 6.77 17.42
C GLY A 385 8.55 6.33 17.47
N SER A 386 9.48 7.29 17.47
CA SER A 386 10.93 7.02 17.52
C SER A 386 11.35 6.27 18.80
N GLU A 387 10.84 6.66 19.97
CA GLU A 387 11.12 5.96 21.23
C GLU A 387 10.59 4.51 21.22
N GLN A 388 9.41 4.29 20.64
CA GLN A 388 8.86 2.94 20.53
C GLN A 388 9.62 2.07 19.51
N LEU A 389 10.11 2.65 18.41
CA LEU A 389 10.97 1.95 17.46
C LEU A 389 12.25 1.47 18.13
N GLU A 390 12.92 2.35 18.88
CA GLU A 390 14.15 2.02 19.59
C GLU A 390 13.92 0.88 20.60
N LYS A 391 12.87 0.99 21.42
CA LYS A 391 12.48 -0.07 22.38
C LYS A 391 12.09 -1.37 21.69
N GLY A 392 11.39 -1.29 20.55
CA GLY A 392 10.99 -2.44 19.74
C GLY A 392 12.20 -3.17 19.15
N LEU A 393 13.15 -2.44 18.58
CA LEU A 393 14.42 -2.99 18.07
C LEU A 393 15.26 -3.61 19.19
N LEU A 394 15.30 -2.99 20.37
CA LEU A 394 15.97 -3.56 21.54
C LEU A 394 15.31 -4.89 21.97
N ALA A 395 13.98 -4.94 22.04
CA ALA A 395 13.25 -6.16 22.35
C ALA A 395 13.49 -7.26 21.30
N GLY A 396 13.50 -6.90 20.02
CA GLY A 396 13.84 -7.80 18.92
C GLY A 396 15.27 -8.33 19.00
N ALA A 397 16.25 -7.48 19.33
CA ALA A 397 17.65 -7.87 19.51
C ALA A 397 17.83 -8.83 20.69
N ILE A 398 17.15 -8.59 21.82
CA ILE A 398 17.14 -9.50 22.97
C ILE A 398 16.51 -10.84 22.58
N GLY A 399 15.38 -10.82 21.87
CA GLY A 399 14.73 -12.03 21.37
C GLY A 399 15.63 -12.84 20.43
N MET A 400 16.27 -12.17 19.46
CA MET A 400 17.24 -12.79 18.56
C MET A 400 18.42 -13.40 19.34
N LEU A 401 18.97 -12.69 20.31
CA LEU A 401 20.07 -13.18 21.15
C LEU A 401 19.66 -14.44 21.92
N LEU A 402 18.46 -14.48 22.49
CA LEU A 402 17.95 -15.65 23.21
C LEU A 402 17.78 -16.86 22.27
N VAL A 403 17.23 -16.65 21.07
CA VAL A 403 17.12 -17.70 20.03
C VAL A 403 18.50 -18.22 19.62
N VAL A 404 19.48 -17.32 19.41
CA VAL A 404 20.87 -17.68 19.08
C VAL A 404 21.48 -18.52 20.21
N ILE A 405 21.41 -18.05 21.47
CA ILE A 405 21.95 -18.77 22.62
C ILE A 405 21.30 -20.15 22.76
N TYR A 406 19.98 -20.24 22.68
CA TYR A 406 19.26 -21.51 22.74
C TYR A 406 19.70 -22.45 21.62
N SER A 407 19.79 -21.95 20.39
CA SER A 407 20.18 -22.77 19.23
C SER A 407 21.61 -23.29 19.34
N LEU A 408 22.56 -22.47 19.81
CA LEU A 408 23.94 -22.87 20.03
C LEU A 408 24.07 -23.85 21.20
N PHE A 409 23.28 -23.68 22.26
CA PHE A 409 23.27 -24.62 23.39
C PHE A 409 22.70 -25.98 22.98
N GLN A 410 21.54 -26.00 22.33
CA GLN A 410 20.81 -27.21 21.98
C GLN A 410 21.43 -27.96 20.78
N TYR A 411 21.84 -27.23 19.74
CA TYR A 411 22.33 -27.79 18.47
C TYR A 411 23.85 -27.63 18.27
N ARG A 412 24.58 -26.99 19.20
CA ARG A 412 26.04 -26.81 19.14
C ARG A 412 26.49 -26.13 17.86
N THR A 413 27.48 -26.69 17.15
CA THR A 413 27.96 -26.12 15.88
C THR A 413 26.91 -26.16 14.77
N LEU A 414 25.89 -27.01 14.87
CA LEU A 414 24.75 -26.97 13.96
C LEU A 414 23.86 -25.74 14.21
N GLY A 415 23.87 -25.19 15.43
CA GLY A 415 23.24 -23.92 15.75
C GLY A 415 23.81 -22.75 14.92
N LEU A 416 25.08 -22.80 14.49
CA LEU A 416 25.64 -21.79 13.58
C LEU A 416 24.95 -21.77 12.21
N VAL A 417 24.39 -22.91 11.78
CA VAL A 417 23.58 -22.98 10.56
C VAL A 417 22.27 -22.21 10.78
N THR A 418 21.62 -22.39 11.93
CA THR A 418 20.44 -21.60 12.32
C THR A 418 20.76 -20.10 12.30
N VAL A 419 21.86 -19.68 12.93
CA VAL A 419 22.27 -18.27 12.98
C VAL A 419 22.53 -17.71 11.59
N ALA A 420 23.22 -18.47 10.72
CA ALA A 420 23.46 -18.06 9.34
C ALA A 420 22.15 -17.94 8.54
N SER A 421 21.20 -18.86 8.75
CA SER A 421 19.88 -18.81 8.11
C SER A 421 19.08 -17.59 8.57
N LEU A 422 19.05 -17.29 9.88
CA LEU A 422 18.42 -16.06 10.40
C LEU A 422 19.07 -14.80 9.83
N GLY A 423 20.41 -14.77 9.72
CA GLY A 423 21.12 -13.63 9.14
C GLY A 423 20.77 -13.39 7.67
N ILE A 424 20.67 -14.46 6.87
CA ILE A 424 20.24 -14.36 5.47
C ILE A 424 18.77 -13.98 5.35
N ALA A 425 17.90 -14.51 6.22
CA ALA A 425 16.51 -14.08 6.30
C ALA A 425 16.42 -12.58 6.57
N ALA A 426 17.16 -12.05 7.56
CA ALA A 426 17.21 -10.63 7.86
C ALA A 426 17.69 -9.78 6.67
N VAL A 427 18.74 -10.20 5.97
CA VAL A 427 19.27 -9.50 4.78
C VAL A 427 18.25 -9.47 3.65
N ILE A 428 17.60 -10.61 3.36
CA ILE A 428 16.60 -10.69 2.29
C ILE A 428 15.37 -9.87 2.67
N THR A 429 14.85 -10.02 3.90
CA THR A 429 13.71 -9.26 4.38
C THR A 429 13.98 -7.75 4.32
N PHE A 430 15.14 -7.29 4.78
CA PHE A 430 15.52 -5.88 4.70
C PHE A 430 15.57 -5.38 3.24
N GLY A 431 16.21 -6.14 2.35
CA GLY A 431 16.30 -5.76 0.94
C GLY A 431 14.94 -5.75 0.24
N VAL A 432 14.08 -6.73 0.52
CA VAL A 432 12.73 -6.79 -0.09
C VAL A 432 11.85 -5.66 0.43
N ILE A 433 11.86 -5.36 1.73
CA ILE A 433 11.10 -4.23 2.27
C ILE A 433 11.61 -2.91 1.67
N SER A 434 12.91 -2.73 1.53
CA SER A 434 13.49 -1.52 0.94
C SER A 434 13.09 -1.36 -0.54
N VAL A 435 13.09 -2.45 -1.32
CA VAL A 435 12.60 -2.43 -2.71
C VAL A 435 11.11 -2.14 -2.76
N LEU A 436 10.30 -2.78 -1.91
CA LEU A 436 8.86 -2.53 -1.86
C LEU A 436 8.54 -1.09 -1.46
N SER A 437 9.35 -0.48 -0.60
CA SER A 437 9.22 0.91 -0.22
C SER A 437 9.33 1.85 -1.42
N TRP A 438 10.30 1.57 -2.30
CA TRP A 438 10.44 2.30 -3.56
C TRP A 438 9.34 1.96 -4.58
N THR A 439 9.05 0.68 -4.82
CA THR A 439 8.20 0.29 -5.97
C THR A 439 6.71 0.48 -5.75
N ILE A 440 6.25 0.35 -4.51
CA ILE A 440 4.81 0.38 -4.17
C ILE A 440 4.50 1.31 -3.00
N GLY A 441 5.47 2.14 -2.57
CA GLY A 441 5.29 3.06 -1.46
C GLY A 441 5.12 2.38 -0.10
N TYR A 442 5.55 1.13 0.05
CA TYR A 442 5.41 0.42 1.33
C TYR A 442 6.25 1.08 2.43
N ARG A 443 5.60 1.50 3.52
CA ARG A 443 6.26 2.06 4.69
C ARG A 443 6.19 1.09 5.87
N LEU A 444 7.30 0.94 6.58
CA LEU A 444 7.39 0.05 7.73
C LEU A 444 6.79 0.75 8.96
N SER A 445 5.67 0.24 9.45
CA SER A 445 5.02 0.72 10.67
C SER A 445 5.54 0.03 11.93
N LEU A 446 5.20 0.55 13.10
CA LEU A 446 5.51 -0.06 14.41
C LEU A 446 4.91 -1.47 14.51
N ALA A 447 3.65 -1.61 14.09
CA ALA A 447 3.00 -2.91 14.01
C ALA A 447 3.71 -3.84 13.01
N GLY A 448 4.21 -3.31 11.89
CA GLY A 448 5.09 -4.04 10.99
C GLY A 448 6.38 -4.53 11.66
N VAL A 449 7.03 -3.69 12.47
CA VAL A 449 8.21 -4.07 13.26
C VAL A 449 7.88 -5.21 14.24
N ALA A 450 6.71 -5.18 14.89
CA ALA A 450 6.27 -6.31 15.72
C ALA A 450 6.13 -7.61 14.91
N GLY A 451 5.63 -7.52 13.67
CA GLY A 451 5.59 -8.64 12.73
C GLY A 451 6.98 -9.20 12.42
N LEU A 452 7.97 -8.33 12.20
CA LEU A 452 9.37 -8.73 12.01
C LEU A 452 9.96 -9.43 13.24
N ILE A 453 9.62 -8.97 14.46
CA ILE A 453 10.06 -9.59 15.71
C ILE A 453 9.46 -11.00 15.85
N VAL A 454 8.16 -11.14 15.61
CA VAL A 454 7.48 -12.45 15.63
C VAL A 454 8.08 -13.40 14.60
N ALA A 455 8.43 -12.90 13.41
CA ALA A 455 9.02 -13.70 12.34
C ALA A 455 10.37 -14.34 12.72
N ILE A 456 11.14 -13.76 13.65
CA ILE A 456 12.38 -14.38 14.17
C ILE A 456 12.08 -15.74 14.81
N GLY A 457 10.98 -15.85 15.55
CA GLY A 457 10.55 -17.11 16.17
C GLY A 457 10.05 -18.12 15.15
N ILE A 458 9.21 -17.66 14.20
CA ILE A 458 8.62 -18.51 13.16
C ILE A 458 9.72 -19.08 12.25
N THR A 459 10.65 -18.25 11.79
CA THR A 459 11.80 -18.69 10.98
C THR A 459 12.68 -19.69 11.73
N ALA A 460 12.93 -19.46 13.03
CA ALA A 460 13.67 -20.40 13.86
C ALA A 460 13.00 -21.78 14.00
N ASP A 461 11.66 -21.81 14.08
CA ASP A 461 10.88 -23.05 14.16
C ASP A 461 11.10 -23.95 12.93
N SER A 462 11.04 -23.39 11.73
CA SER A 462 11.29 -24.11 10.47
C SER A 462 12.65 -24.80 10.45
N PHE A 463 13.70 -24.13 10.94
CA PHE A 463 15.04 -24.72 11.03
C PHE A 463 15.11 -25.83 12.09
N ILE A 464 14.49 -25.63 13.25
CA ILE A 464 14.42 -26.61 14.34
C ILE A 464 13.72 -27.89 13.88
N VAL A 465 12.55 -27.78 13.25
CA VAL A 465 11.79 -28.91 12.71
C VAL A 465 12.67 -29.71 11.75
N TYR A 466 13.40 -29.03 10.85
CA TYR A 466 14.28 -29.72 9.91
C TYR A 466 15.39 -30.50 10.62
N PHE A 467 16.05 -29.89 11.60
CA PHE A 467 17.16 -30.52 12.32
C PHE A 467 16.72 -31.69 13.19
N GLU A 468 15.57 -31.59 13.86
CA GLU A 468 15.02 -32.73 14.60
C GLU A 468 14.65 -33.88 13.67
N ARG A 469 14.09 -33.62 12.47
CA ARG A 469 13.85 -34.70 11.50
C ARG A 469 15.16 -35.37 11.04
N ILE A 470 16.25 -34.63 10.88
CA ILE A 470 17.57 -35.22 10.56
C ILE A 470 18.08 -36.06 11.74
N ARG A 471 17.95 -35.56 12.98
CA ARG A 471 18.38 -36.28 14.19
C ARG A 471 17.60 -37.57 14.37
N ASP A 472 16.30 -37.58 14.06
CA ASP A 472 15.48 -38.80 14.10
C ASP A 472 15.96 -39.86 13.10
N GLU A 473 16.25 -39.47 11.85
CA GLU A 473 16.80 -40.41 10.86
C GLU A 473 18.18 -40.96 11.25
N LEU A 474 18.99 -40.15 11.96
CA LEU A 474 20.27 -40.61 12.53
C LEU A 474 20.07 -41.58 13.69
N ARG A 475 19.07 -41.33 14.55
CA ARG A 475 18.65 -42.26 15.63
C ARG A 475 18.21 -43.60 15.07
N ASP A 476 17.56 -43.61 13.92
CA ASP A 476 17.17 -44.81 13.17
C ASP A 476 18.36 -45.53 12.48
N GLY A 477 19.58 -45.03 12.66
CA GLY A 477 20.81 -45.67 12.21
C GLY A 477 21.21 -45.35 10.76
N ARG A 478 20.58 -44.35 10.12
CA ARG A 478 20.96 -43.94 8.76
C ARG A 478 22.29 -43.18 8.76
N THR A 479 22.96 -43.19 7.61
CA THR A 479 24.14 -42.32 7.39
C THR A 479 23.71 -40.87 7.26
N LEU A 480 24.57 -39.92 7.64
CA LEU A 480 24.25 -38.49 7.62
C LEU A 480 23.74 -37.99 6.26
N ASN A 481 24.38 -38.38 5.16
CA ASN A 481 23.93 -38.00 3.82
C ASN A 481 22.52 -38.52 3.50
N SER A 482 22.20 -39.76 3.91
CA SER A 482 20.86 -40.32 3.73
C SER A 482 19.84 -39.71 4.69
N ALA A 483 20.26 -39.36 5.91
CA ALA A 483 19.42 -38.74 6.93
C ALA A 483 19.01 -37.32 6.52
N VAL A 484 19.90 -36.55 5.90
CA VAL A 484 19.60 -35.21 5.37
C VAL A 484 18.56 -35.26 4.26
N GLU A 485 18.66 -36.22 3.33
CA GLU A 485 17.73 -36.37 2.22
C GLU A 485 16.35 -36.88 2.68
N LYS A 486 16.34 -37.92 3.55
CA LYS A 486 15.09 -38.50 4.06
C LYS A 486 14.40 -37.61 5.08
N GLY A 487 15.19 -36.95 5.93
CA GLY A 487 14.70 -35.94 6.87
C GLY A 487 14.07 -34.75 6.16
N TRP A 488 14.66 -34.31 5.04
CA TRP A 488 14.11 -33.23 4.21
C TRP A 488 12.74 -33.57 3.61
N GLU A 489 12.57 -34.80 3.11
CA GLU A 489 11.31 -35.24 2.51
C GLU A 489 10.13 -35.14 3.49
N ARG A 490 10.39 -35.39 4.78
CA ARG A 490 9.41 -35.23 5.88
C ARG A 490 9.30 -33.78 6.33
N ALA A 491 10.43 -33.13 6.64
CA ALA A 491 10.47 -31.78 7.17
C ALA A 491 9.81 -30.76 6.23
N ARG A 492 10.07 -30.83 4.92
CA ARG A 492 9.50 -29.89 3.95
C ARG A 492 7.97 -29.85 3.97
N ARG A 493 7.30 -30.99 4.25
CA ARG A 493 5.84 -31.05 4.31
C ARG A 493 5.31 -30.38 5.56
N THR A 494 6.00 -30.56 6.69
CA THR A 494 5.63 -29.93 7.97
C THR A 494 5.87 -28.42 7.92
N ILE A 495 7.01 -27.99 7.38
CA ILE A 495 7.36 -26.57 7.24
C ILE A 495 6.34 -25.88 6.32
N LEU A 496 6.13 -26.41 5.10
CA LEU A 496 5.13 -25.86 4.18
C LEU A 496 3.72 -25.82 4.77
N ALA A 497 3.32 -26.80 5.58
CA ALA A 497 2.01 -26.80 6.21
C ALA A 497 1.90 -25.74 7.32
N SER A 498 2.92 -25.60 8.16
CA SER A 498 2.98 -24.58 9.23
C SER A 498 2.95 -23.18 8.65
N ASP A 499 3.82 -22.92 7.67
CA ASP A 499 3.95 -21.62 7.01
C ASP A 499 2.71 -21.27 6.19
N ALA A 500 2.07 -22.26 5.54
CA ALA A 500 0.82 -22.02 4.83
C ALA A 500 -0.29 -21.56 5.78
N VAL A 501 -0.40 -22.14 6.98
CA VAL A 501 -1.38 -21.67 7.99
C VAL A 501 -1.06 -20.24 8.41
N ASN A 502 0.21 -19.93 8.67
CA ASN A 502 0.63 -18.58 9.04
C ASN A 502 0.37 -17.56 7.92
N PHE A 503 0.63 -17.94 6.67
CA PHE A 503 0.41 -17.12 5.49
C PHE A 503 -1.08 -16.88 5.21
N VAL A 504 -1.93 -17.90 5.40
CA VAL A 504 -3.39 -17.73 5.31
C VAL A 504 -3.89 -16.79 6.41
N ALA A 505 -3.40 -16.92 7.64
CA ALA A 505 -3.73 -15.98 8.72
C ALA A 505 -3.32 -14.55 8.36
N ALA A 506 -2.12 -14.36 7.77
CA ALA A 506 -1.66 -13.06 7.27
C ALA A 506 -2.61 -12.48 6.20
N ILE A 507 -3.05 -13.29 5.23
CA ILE A 507 -3.99 -12.86 4.19
C ILE A 507 -5.32 -12.41 4.81
N VAL A 508 -5.89 -13.22 5.70
CA VAL A 508 -7.17 -12.91 6.35
C VAL A 508 -7.05 -11.61 7.15
N LEU A 509 -5.98 -11.46 7.94
CA LEU A 509 -5.73 -10.22 8.68
C LEU A 509 -5.52 -9.02 7.75
N TYR A 510 -4.84 -9.19 6.62
CA TYR A 510 -4.59 -8.10 5.67
C TYR A 510 -5.86 -7.54 5.03
N TYR A 511 -6.86 -8.39 4.77
CA TYR A 511 -8.13 -7.98 4.16
C TYR A 511 -9.16 -7.50 5.18
N LEU A 512 -9.15 -8.02 6.40
CA LEU A 512 -10.13 -7.67 7.43
C LEU A 512 -9.68 -6.54 8.35
N ALA A 513 -8.38 -6.29 8.46
CA ALA A 513 -7.85 -5.31 9.40
C ALA A 513 -7.60 -3.93 8.75
N VAL A 514 -7.67 -2.91 9.60
CA VAL A 514 -7.51 -1.50 9.27
C VAL A 514 -6.23 -0.95 9.92
N GLY A 515 -5.62 0.06 9.29
CA GLY A 515 -4.48 0.79 9.85
C GLY A 515 -3.25 -0.08 10.14
N GLY A 516 -2.63 0.11 11.30
CA GLY A 516 -1.37 -0.55 11.68
C GLY A 516 -1.44 -2.09 11.65
N VAL A 517 -2.59 -2.70 11.96
CA VAL A 517 -2.74 -4.17 11.96
C VAL A 517 -2.57 -4.75 10.55
N ARG A 518 -2.95 -4.01 9.51
CA ARG A 518 -2.71 -4.40 8.11
C ARG A 518 -1.22 -4.42 7.79
N GLY A 519 -0.44 -3.48 8.33
CA GLY A 519 1.03 -3.47 8.24
C GLY A 519 1.69 -4.66 8.96
N PHE A 520 1.19 -5.02 10.14
CA PHE A 520 1.61 -6.26 10.83
C PHE A 520 1.34 -7.51 9.97
N ALA A 521 0.14 -7.62 9.41
CA ALA A 521 -0.23 -8.76 8.58
C ALA A 521 0.65 -8.88 7.32
N PHE A 522 0.93 -7.75 6.67
CA PHE A 522 1.79 -7.70 5.49
C PHE A 522 3.21 -8.17 5.80
N THR A 523 3.85 -7.64 6.85
CA THR A 523 5.22 -8.03 7.24
C THR A 523 5.29 -9.51 7.63
N LEU A 524 4.30 -10.02 8.35
CA LEU A 524 4.23 -11.43 8.73
C LEU A 524 4.07 -12.34 7.50
N GLY A 525 3.21 -11.97 6.54
CA GLY A 525 3.06 -12.69 5.27
C GLY A 525 4.34 -12.68 4.44
N LEU A 526 4.97 -11.52 4.30
CA LEU A 526 6.22 -11.34 3.56
C LEU A 526 7.36 -12.17 4.16
N THR A 527 7.55 -12.09 5.47
CA THR A 527 8.60 -12.84 6.18
C THR A 527 8.38 -14.35 6.13
N THR A 528 7.14 -14.82 6.12
CA THR A 528 6.81 -16.25 5.91
C THR A 528 7.25 -16.72 4.53
N LEU A 529 7.07 -15.91 3.49
CA LEU A 529 7.59 -16.23 2.14
C LEU A 529 9.12 -16.24 2.12
N VAL A 530 9.76 -15.28 2.79
CA VAL A 530 11.22 -15.26 2.92
C VAL A 530 11.73 -16.49 3.67
N ASP A 531 11.05 -16.96 4.72
CA ASP A 531 11.43 -18.18 5.44
C ASP A 531 11.48 -19.39 4.49
N LEU A 532 10.44 -19.59 3.69
CA LEU A 532 10.40 -20.64 2.67
C LEU A 532 11.56 -20.52 1.68
N VAL A 533 11.87 -19.32 1.21
CA VAL A 533 13.02 -19.08 0.33
C VAL A 533 14.33 -19.49 1.01
N VAL A 534 14.53 -19.11 2.27
CA VAL A 534 15.75 -19.42 3.03
C VAL A 534 15.87 -20.91 3.32
N VAL A 535 14.79 -21.57 3.79
CA VAL A 535 14.79 -23.01 4.08
C VAL A 535 15.17 -23.83 2.84
N PHE A 536 14.58 -23.51 1.69
CA PHE A 536 14.76 -24.28 0.45
C PHE A 536 16.05 -23.93 -0.29
N LEU A 537 16.42 -22.64 -0.37
CA LEU A 537 17.57 -22.19 -1.16
C LEU A 537 18.87 -22.07 -0.38
N PHE A 538 18.80 -21.94 0.95
CA PHE A 538 19.97 -21.83 1.81
C PHE A 538 20.13 -23.03 2.74
N THR A 539 19.19 -23.24 3.67
CA THR A 539 19.36 -24.17 4.79
C THR A 539 19.55 -25.62 4.33
N HIS A 540 18.67 -26.11 3.45
CA HIS A 540 18.77 -27.48 2.94
C HIS A 540 20.04 -27.72 2.09
N PRO A 541 20.36 -26.88 1.07
CA PRO A 541 21.60 -27.01 0.30
C PRO A 541 22.87 -26.91 1.14
N LEU A 542 22.89 -26.02 2.14
CA LEU A 542 24.02 -25.89 3.07
C LEU A 542 24.19 -27.18 3.89
N MET A 543 23.10 -27.76 4.41
CA MET A 543 23.15 -29.05 5.11
C MET A 543 23.65 -30.20 4.23
N GLN A 544 23.25 -30.23 2.96
CA GLN A 544 23.77 -31.21 1.99
C GLN A 544 25.29 -31.08 1.76
N LEU A 545 25.84 -29.86 1.83
CA LEU A 545 27.29 -29.63 1.74
C LEU A 545 28.00 -30.01 3.04
N LEU A 546 27.48 -29.56 4.18
CA LEU A 546 28.05 -29.85 5.49
C LEU A 546 28.09 -31.36 5.75
N ALA A 547 27.06 -32.10 5.35
CA ALA A 547 27.02 -33.57 5.47
C ALA A 547 28.16 -34.30 4.73
N ARG A 548 28.77 -33.67 3.71
CA ARG A 548 29.91 -34.21 2.96
C ARG A 548 31.25 -33.88 3.60
N THR A 549 31.30 -32.94 4.53
CA THR A 549 32.54 -32.58 5.24
C THR A 549 32.92 -33.66 6.25
N LYS A 550 34.22 -33.79 6.54
CA LYS A 550 34.72 -34.77 7.50
C LYS A 550 34.18 -34.52 8.91
N PHE A 551 34.04 -33.26 9.32
CA PHE A 551 33.61 -32.88 10.68
C PHE A 551 32.17 -33.34 11.00
N PHE A 552 31.22 -33.07 10.10
CA PHE A 552 29.83 -33.51 10.28
C PHE A 552 29.64 -34.98 9.86
N GLY A 553 30.22 -35.39 8.74
CA GLY A 553 30.10 -36.75 8.20
C GLY A 553 30.67 -37.85 9.10
N SER A 554 31.67 -37.54 9.94
CA SER A 554 32.22 -38.49 10.92
C SER A 554 31.47 -38.51 12.26
N GLY A 555 30.44 -37.67 12.45
CA GLY A 555 29.67 -37.59 13.69
C GLY A 555 30.48 -37.03 14.87
N HIS A 556 31.23 -35.94 14.68
CA HIS A 556 32.02 -35.34 15.76
C HIS A 556 31.13 -34.92 16.95
N PRO A 557 31.54 -35.09 18.22
CA PRO A 557 30.68 -34.78 19.38
C PRO A 557 30.21 -33.32 19.43
N ALA A 558 31.00 -32.38 18.91
CA ALA A 558 30.62 -30.97 18.82
C ALA A 558 29.66 -30.65 17.66
N SER A 559 29.41 -31.59 16.74
CA SER A 559 28.55 -31.38 15.55
C SER A 559 27.06 -31.31 15.87
N GLY A 560 26.64 -31.78 17.06
CA GLY A 560 25.23 -31.96 17.41
C GLY A 560 24.58 -33.19 16.74
N LEU A 561 25.31 -33.89 15.85
CA LEU A 561 24.84 -35.02 15.04
C LEU A 561 25.60 -36.33 15.34
N ASP A 562 26.25 -36.44 16.50
CA ASP A 562 26.98 -37.66 16.91
C ASP A 562 26.01 -38.82 17.17
N PRO A 563 26.04 -39.91 16.36
CA PRO A 563 25.14 -41.05 16.53
C PRO A 563 25.25 -41.72 17.90
N ARG A 564 26.43 -41.65 18.55
CA ARG A 564 26.67 -42.29 19.87
C ARG A 564 25.94 -41.55 20.98
N ARG A 565 25.85 -40.22 20.89
CA ARG A 565 25.13 -39.38 21.87
C ARG A 565 23.63 -39.33 21.60
N LEU A 566 23.20 -39.69 20.39
CA LEU A 566 21.80 -39.78 20.00
C LEU A 566 21.15 -41.12 20.37
N GLY A 567 21.88 -42.05 20.98
CA GLY A 567 21.33 -43.31 21.49
C GLY A 567 21.28 -44.46 20.46
N VAL A 568 22.02 -44.34 19.34
CA VAL A 568 22.09 -45.41 18.33
C VAL A 568 22.80 -46.63 18.93
N ARG A 569 22.02 -47.69 19.24
CA ARG A 569 22.57 -48.99 19.62
C ARG A 569 23.18 -49.63 18.37
N THR A 570 24.50 -49.73 18.34
CA THR A 570 25.28 -50.15 17.17
C THR A 570 24.92 -51.57 16.69
N ALA A 571 24.18 -51.65 15.59
CA ALA A 571 24.29 -52.76 14.65
C ALA A 571 24.76 -52.17 13.32
N ARG A 572 26.08 -52.18 13.09
CA ARG A 572 26.63 -51.76 11.80
C ARG A 572 26.48 -52.92 10.82
N TYR A 573 25.65 -52.72 9.79
CA TYR A 573 25.66 -53.58 8.61
C TYR A 573 26.94 -53.30 7.82
N ALA A 574 27.92 -54.20 7.94
CA ALA A 574 29.07 -54.24 7.04
C ALA A 574 28.68 -55.18 5.88
N GLY A 575 28.51 -54.65 4.67
CA GLY A 575 28.00 -55.42 3.51
C GLY A 575 28.64 -56.80 3.29
N ARG A 576 27.93 -57.65 2.53
CA ARG A 576 28.08 -59.13 2.41
C ARG A 576 27.47 -59.94 3.57
N GLY A 577 26.31 -59.53 4.06
CA GLY A 577 25.53 -60.36 5.00
C GLY A 577 26.20 -60.61 6.35
N ARG A 578 27.19 -59.79 6.76
CA ARG A 578 27.80 -59.87 8.08
C ARG A 578 27.40 -58.66 8.92
N VAL A 579 26.61 -58.93 9.96
CA VAL A 579 26.36 -57.97 11.03
C VAL A 579 27.49 -58.16 12.05
N VAL A 580 28.29 -57.12 12.28
CA VAL A 580 29.25 -57.12 13.38
C VAL A 580 28.56 -56.47 14.57
N GLY A 581 28.14 -57.30 15.53
CA GLY A 581 27.74 -56.82 16.85
C GLY A 581 28.98 -56.26 17.55
N ALA A 582 28.87 -55.05 18.11
CA ALA A 582 29.89 -54.56 19.03
C ALA A 582 29.78 -55.39 20.30
N THR A 583 30.58 -56.45 20.41
CA THR A 583 30.83 -57.09 21.71
C THR A 583 31.56 -56.07 22.55
N SER A 584 30.96 -55.68 23.68
CA SER A 584 31.62 -54.88 24.71
C SER A 584 32.89 -55.59 25.15
N ALA A 585 34.04 -55.12 24.66
CA ALA A 585 35.35 -55.48 25.15
C ALA A 585 36.05 -54.19 25.58
N GLY A 586 36.32 -54.07 26.87
CA GLY A 586 36.97 -52.91 27.47
C GLY A 586 36.92 -52.95 28.98
N ALA A 587 37.61 -53.92 29.56
CA ALA A 587 38.06 -53.90 30.95
C ALA A 587 39.29 -52.99 31.10
N THR A 588 39.29 -52.19 32.16
CA THR A 588 40.41 -51.58 32.92
C THR A 588 39.74 -50.74 34.03
N ASP A 589 40.11 -50.68 35.30
CA ASP A 589 41.16 -51.23 36.15
C ASP A 589 40.78 -50.84 37.60
N GLY A 590 41.25 -51.54 38.63
CA GLY A 590 41.02 -51.19 40.04
C GLY A 590 40.82 -52.40 40.96
N GLY A 591 41.90 -52.79 41.65
CA GLY A 591 42.00 -54.03 42.44
C GLY A 591 41.43 -54.00 43.86
N ASP A 592 41.32 -55.18 44.45
CA ASP A 592 42.06 -55.56 45.66
C ASP A 592 41.90 -57.06 45.95
N ALA A 593 42.83 -57.58 46.75
CA ALA A 593 43.21 -58.97 46.97
C ALA A 593 42.12 -59.95 47.47
N VAL A 594 42.31 -61.26 47.20
CA VAL A 594 42.66 -62.34 48.17
C VAL A 594 42.39 -63.74 47.59
N ALA A 595 43.47 -64.54 47.57
CA ALA A 595 43.66 -65.99 47.75
C ALA A 595 42.78 -67.10 47.09
N ASP A 596 43.55 -68.10 46.63
CA ASP A 596 43.35 -69.55 46.53
C ASP A 596 42.64 -70.23 45.34
N ALA A 597 43.40 -71.14 44.73
CA ALA A 597 43.09 -72.13 43.70
C ALA A 597 42.56 -73.45 44.38
N PRO A 598 42.16 -74.53 43.67
CA PRO A 598 42.33 -74.80 42.24
C PRO A 598 41.13 -75.44 41.48
N VAL A 599 41.41 -75.54 40.17
CA VAL A 599 40.73 -76.16 39.03
C VAL A 599 40.13 -77.55 39.28
N GLN A 600 38.94 -77.81 38.71
CA GLN A 600 38.55 -79.12 38.18
C GLN A 600 37.50 -79.01 37.05
N ASP A 601 37.89 -79.57 35.90
CA ASP A 601 37.15 -80.23 34.81
C ASP A 601 35.85 -79.66 34.22
N ALA A 602 35.92 -79.39 32.91
CA ALA A 602 34.78 -79.34 32.00
C ALA A 602 34.31 -80.76 31.63
N PRO A 603 33.02 -80.94 31.29
CA PRO A 603 32.73 -81.32 29.90
C PRO A 603 31.53 -80.59 29.25
N ALA A 604 31.46 -80.76 27.93
CA ALA A 604 30.65 -80.09 26.91
C ALA A 604 29.12 -79.98 27.15
N PRO A 605 28.43 -79.02 26.49
CA PRO A 605 26.97 -79.05 26.39
C PRO A 605 26.47 -79.76 25.13
N GLU A 606 25.62 -80.76 25.36
CA GLU A 606 24.72 -81.39 24.38
C GLU A 606 23.62 -80.42 23.91
N ARG A 607 23.12 -80.70 22.70
CA ARG A 607 21.99 -80.04 22.04
C ARG A 607 20.67 -80.34 22.78
N ALA A 608 19.84 -79.33 23.00
CA ALA A 608 18.43 -79.51 23.34
C ALA A 608 17.53 -78.57 22.52
N ALA A 609 16.52 -79.17 21.89
CA ALA A 609 15.40 -78.55 21.20
C ALA A 609 14.27 -78.19 22.20
N PRO A 610 13.28 -77.36 21.81
CA PRO A 610 12.42 -76.67 22.78
C PRO A 610 11.21 -77.51 23.22
N VAL A 611 10.89 -77.42 24.52
CA VAL A 611 9.69 -78.01 25.13
C VAL A 611 8.59 -76.95 25.25
N ARG A 612 7.39 -77.34 24.83
CA ARG A 612 6.10 -76.66 25.02
C ARG A 612 5.64 -76.82 26.46
N GLU A 613 4.96 -75.80 26.98
CA GLU A 613 4.03 -75.97 28.11
C GLU A 613 2.71 -75.25 27.83
N THR A 614 1.64 -75.91 28.24
CA THR A 614 0.24 -75.67 27.90
C THR A 614 -0.59 -75.26 29.12
N VAL A 615 -1.39 -74.21 28.91
CA VAL A 615 -2.84 -74.10 29.21
C VAL A 615 -3.34 -73.97 30.66
N GLY A 616 -4.10 -72.89 30.86
CA GLY A 616 -5.44 -72.88 31.49
C GLY A 616 -5.84 -71.48 31.97
N ALA A 617 -7.09 -70.98 31.95
CA ALA A 617 -8.34 -71.26 31.23
C ALA A 617 -9.37 -70.18 31.67
N GLY A 618 -10.28 -69.78 30.76
CA GLY A 618 -11.58 -69.11 31.04
C GLY A 618 -11.58 -67.57 30.91
N VAL A 619 -12.53 -66.86 30.25
CA VAL A 619 -13.88 -67.13 29.68
C VAL A 619 -14.16 -66.02 28.62
N GLY A 620 -14.41 -66.31 27.32
CA GLY A 620 -15.73 -66.27 26.64
C GLY A 620 -15.89 -65.10 25.62
N ARG A 621 -15.44 -65.22 24.36
CA ARG A 621 -16.18 -65.39 23.06
C ARG A 621 -17.27 -64.33 22.74
N SER A 622 -17.34 -63.75 21.52
CA SER A 622 -17.31 -64.41 20.21
C SER A 622 -16.79 -63.52 19.07
N ASP A 623 -15.90 -64.09 18.25
CA ASP A 623 -15.30 -63.49 17.06
C ASP A 623 -15.64 -64.41 15.87
N GLY A 624 -16.25 -63.86 14.82
CA GLY A 624 -16.73 -64.60 13.64
C GLY A 624 -15.60 -64.99 12.67
N PRO A 625 -15.86 -65.86 11.69
CA PRO A 625 -14.82 -66.34 10.77
C PRO A 625 -14.31 -65.20 9.88
N ARG A 626 -12.98 -65.10 9.75
CA ARG A 626 -12.30 -64.08 8.95
C ARG A 626 -12.68 -64.21 7.47
N MET A 627 -13.52 -63.29 6.99
CA MET A 627 -13.91 -63.20 5.58
C MET A 627 -12.70 -62.92 4.69
N THR A 628 -12.67 -63.61 3.56
CA THR A 628 -11.71 -63.35 2.47
C THR A 628 -11.99 -62.00 1.82
N ILE A 629 -11.00 -61.44 1.11
CA ILE A 629 -11.12 -60.13 0.44
C ILE A 629 -12.28 -60.13 -0.57
N ALA A 630 -12.59 -61.27 -1.18
CA ALA A 630 -13.70 -61.42 -2.10
C ALA A 630 -15.07 -61.32 -1.40
N GLU A 631 -15.20 -61.90 -0.21
CA GLU A 631 -16.43 -61.85 0.60
C GLU A 631 -16.67 -60.44 1.16
N ARG A 632 -15.61 -59.73 1.55
CA ARG A 632 -15.71 -58.32 2.01
C ARG A 632 -16.23 -57.39 0.93
N ARG A 633 -15.72 -57.54 -0.31
CA ARG A 633 -16.19 -56.76 -1.46
C ARG A 633 -17.59 -57.15 -1.96
N ALA A 634 -18.07 -58.33 -1.61
CA ALA A 634 -19.45 -58.74 -1.89
C ALA A 634 -20.42 -58.17 -0.84
N ALA A 635 -19.99 -58.09 0.43
CA ALA A 635 -20.75 -57.46 1.50
C ALA A 635 -20.88 -55.94 1.31
N GLU A 636 -19.80 -55.24 0.93
CA GLU A 636 -19.83 -53.80 0.61
C GLU A 636 -20.76 -53.48 -0.56
N ARG A 637 -20.81 -54.33 -1.59
CA ARG A 637 -21.72 -54.16 -2.73
C ARG A 637 -23.19 -54.38 -2.38
N ARG A 638 -23.51 -55.23 -1.41
CA ARG A 638 -24.89 -55.39 -0.92
C ARG A 638 -25.32 -54.23 -0.03
N ALA A 639 -24.41 -53.67 0.77
CA ALA A 639 -24.69 -52.51 1.61
C ALA A 639 -24.92 -51.23 0.77
N ALA A 640 -24.19 -51.06 -0.34
CA ALA A 640 -24.42 -49.95 -1.26
C ALA A 640 -25.75 -50.06 -2.02
N ALA A 641 -26.23 -51.28 -2.30
CA ALA A 641 -27.51 -51.50 -2.99
C ALA A 641 -28.75 -51.29 -2.10
N SER A 642 -28.59 -51.18 -0.78
CA SER A 642 -29.69 -50.93 0.17
C SER A 642 -29.87 -49.46 0.55
N MET A 643 -29.07 -48.53 0.01
CA MET A 643 -29.11 -47.10 0.35
C MET A 643 -29.74 -46.22 -0.75
N ASP A 644 -30.09 -46.78 -1.92
CA ASP A 644 -30.54 -46.03 -3.11
C ASP A 644 -31.97 -46.37 -3.57
N GLY A 645 -32.84 -46.80 -2.65
CA GLY A 645 -34.25 -47.02 -3.00
C GLY A 645 -35.18 -46.77 -1.83
N ASP A 646 -35.75 -45.56 -1.75
CA ASP A 646 -37.21 -45.37 -1.74
C ASP A 646 -37.59 -43.87 -1.83
N ASP A 647 -38.39 -43.57 -2.85
CA ASP A 647 -39.40 -42.49 -3.08
C ASP A 647 -39.38 -41.18 -2.27
N GLY A 648 -39.62 -40.00 -2.85
CA GLY A 648 -40.68 -39.69 -3.81
C GLY A 648 -41.91 -39.08 -3.09
N SER A 649 -41.97 -37.75 -3.06
CA SER A 649 -43.03 -36.76 -2.66
C SER A 649 -44.51 -37.11 -2.98
N PRO A 650 -45.55 -36.26 -2.70
CA PRO A 650 -45.79 -35.11 -1.77
C PRO A 650 -47.15 -35.18 -0.99
N THR A 651 -47.45 -34.28 -0.03
CA THR A 651 -48.81 -33.68 0.20
C THR A 651 -48.81 -32.59 1.27
N ALA A 652 -49.82 -31.71 1.16
CA ALA A 652 -50.05 -30.42 1.80
C ALA A 652 -50.72 -30.44 3.20
N ASP A 653 -50.75 -29.22 3.75
CA ASP A 653 -51.74 -28.60 4.65
C ASP A 653 -51.60 -28.60 6.18
N ALA A 654 -51.88 -27.39 6.69
CA ALA A 654 -52.47 -26.99 7.97
C ALA A 654 -51.55 -26.69 9.18
N ALA A 655 -51.42 -25.37 9.40
CA ALA A 655 -51.81 -24.63 10.62
C ALA A 655 -51.29 -25.04 12.01
N GLY A 656 -50.81 -24.04 12.75
CA GLY A 656 -50.89 -24.03 14.21
C GLY A 656 -49.64 -23.57 14.95
N ASP A 657 -49.55 -22.25 15.10
CA ASP A 657 -49.49 -21.55 16.40
C ASP A 657 -48.28 -21.67 17.36
N GLU A 658 -48.03 -20.52 17.99
CA GLU A 658 -47.36 -20.23 19.28
C GLU A 658 -45.82 -20.19 19.40
N ASN A 659 -45.36 -18.97 19.71
CA ASN A 659 -44.45 -18.55 20.81
C ASN A 659 -43.05 -19.24 20.91
N GLU A 660 -41.95 -18.56 21.23
CA GLU A 660 -41.80 -17.51 22.23
C GLU A 660 -40.43 -16.81 22.08
N GLU A 661 -40.41 -15.60 22.62
CA GLU A 661 -39.40 -14.57 22.74
C GLU A 661 -38.03 -14.92 23.36
N LYS A 662 -37.08 -14.01 23.02
CA LYS A 662 -36.03 -13.38 23.87
C LYS A 662 -34.77 -14.18 24.22
N HIS A 663 -33.58 -13.59 24.29
CA HIS A 663 -33.18 -12.18 24.31
C HIS A 663 -31.73 -12.03 23.83
#